data_AF-A0A6I2MRZ5-F1
#
_entry.id   AF-A0A6I2MRZ5-F1
#
_cell.length_a   1.000
_cell.length_b   1.000
_cell.length_c   1.000
_cell.angle_alpha   90.00
_cell.angle_beta   90.00
_cell.angle_gamma   90.00
#
_symmetry.space_group_name_H-M   'P 1'
#
loop_
_entity.id
_entity.type
_entity.pdbx_description
1 polymer ?
#
loop_
_entity_poly.entity_id
_entity_poly.type
_entity_poly.pdbx_seq_one_letter_code
_entity_poly.pdbx_strand_id
1 'polypeptide(L)'
;MTAIRPITLFFSLIVAIAIQAQKASDHPRLLVADGDREEVLAKIETEPWAKASWHMLLEEINPYVDLHVTDSEWIVSRLAMYWKDGERYTQCYIKGQDWNYGEGNAPVPTVRLPGMRKWNDYVNVPLEDRIPYNETGDMLGISRSSADKTPVKIPYKETGHMIRANNMEILKLAEKSAFAYFITQKEEYAKFSADIFWSWILGTYYMNPPLDPEESTGGQGGYEPGGIMGYYDYEVIHDDRQIPMAATYDFLYDYLNAHPHEHLKEINKKTVDVASEVFKRFIEIGLVRGGKKGNWNVNRYKNIIGSMLVLESNDFYEDGKGREYYIPFYTEKSGDHYAGLPEIMANYNTETGLWPESPGYASGMIPTVLDMGILLYKSGMNTLAGNPIIEKAALANLGWLDARGNLVVFGDMRGGAFNMSAFEALLTYSTWTGDTKTAKTMATVIKKNIENGQYDWNGSQWRDIILNQTLPESGSELPYHRSAYSKFHRHMILRNGNDEENGLMFTLYGGRQKSHLAENGLAFQFYGKGWALAPDASAYESYWSPDAGYHRGITGSNTIIPGYKSGEITVNAMDPKTEDNGFYNTEVTSELVSFADVSAEEKRRVVAMVRTSETSGYYVDIFRSDQDDNDYLHHNLGNAVTLKDASDQVLSLMAVNDLGTAHNKHYSFFENQRKVEYDGDFNATWDINSVSQALHVNMWMMGQDNRELYVVDAPPTTLREDITPKQINKSPETTPTLIVRQNGLNAQAHPFVSVFEPYATGEKSIEKITKVGDFGDMVSLKVTSTHSTQVICNSIDGNTVYKPAKNLKFKGTLGVASEKNGKFDYLYLGKGKLLQNGKYKIEAVNEAVSAALRIEDGKYYYSSDKPLFIQINKKGAKEYPAGYNLEIK
;
A
#
# COMPACT_ATOMS: atom_id res chain seq x y z
N MET A 1 -64.62 17.85 0.85
CA MET A 1 -63.67 17.82 1.99
C MET A 1 -62.88 16.52 1.88
N THR A 2 -61.56 16.64 1.72
CA THR A 2 -60.47 15.77 2.25
C THR A 2 -60.62 14.24 2.16
N ALA A 3 -59.64 13.44 1.73
CA ALA A 3 -58.24 13.71 1.42
C ALA A 3 -57.68 12.54 0.59
N ILE A 4 -56.79 12.89 -0.35
CA ILE A 4 -56.00 12.00 -1.19
C ILE A 4 -54.74 11.61 -0.41
N ARG A 5 -54.43 10.31 -0.35
CA ARG A 5 -53.09 9.79 -0.01
C ARG A 5 -52.25 9.75 -1.29
N PRO A 6 -51.00 10.26 -1.32
CA PRO A 6 -50.11 9.96 -2.42
C PRO A 6 -49.33 8.67 -2.13
N ILE A 7 -49.32 7.80 -3.14
CA ILE A 7 -48.41 6.67 -3.29
C ILE A 7 -47.04 7.26 -3.66
N THR A 8 -46.02 7.04 -2.83
CA THR A 8 -44.64 7.43 -3.12
C THR A 8 -44.08 6.47 -4.17
N LEU A 9 -44.05 6.89 -5.43
CA LEU A 9 -43.29 6.22 -6.49
C LEU A 9 -41.80 6.46 -6.26
N PHE A 10 -41.04 5.37 -6.11
CA PHE A 10 -39.59 5.35 -6.25
C PHE A 10 -39.24 5.74 -7.70
N PHE A 11 -38.75 6.96 -7.91
CA PHE A 11 -38.17 7.38 -9.17
C PHE A 11 -36.71 6.94 -9.20
N SER A 12 -36.41 5.88 -9.95
CA SER A 12 -35.05 5.58 -10.39
C SER A 12 -34.61 6.69 -11.33
N LEU A 13 -33.75 7.59 -10.84
CA LEU A 13 -33.13 8.63 -11.63
C LEU A 13 -32.06 7.99 -12.53
N ILE A 14 -32.45 7.54 -13.72
CA ILE A 14 -31.51 7.22 -14.80
C ILE A 14 -31.01 8.57 -15.31
N VAL A 15 -29.83 8.99 -14.84
CA VAL A 15 -29.09 10.09 -15.46
C VAL A 15 -28.61 9.57 -16.81
N ALA A 16 -29.32 9.93 -17.87
CA ALA A 16 -28.81 9.78 -19.23
C ALA A 16 -27.60 10.71 -19.36
N ILE A 17 -26.39 10.13 -19.40
CA ILE A 17 -25.17 10.84 -19.78
C ILE A 17 -25.39 11.27 -21.24
N ALA A 18 -25.70 12.54 -21.45
CA ALA A 18 -25.76 13.10 -22.79
C ALA A 18 -24.32 13.23 -23.31
N ILE A 19 -23.87 12.24 -24.10
CA ILE A 19 -22.64 12.33 -24.88
C ILE A 19 -22.88 13.36 -25.97
N GLN A 20 -22.59 14.63 -25.71
CA GLN A 20 -22.31 15.57 -26.78
C GLN A 20 -20.89 15.27 -27.26
N ALA A 21 -20.78 14.45 -28.30
CA ALA A 21 -19.53 14.33 -29.05
C ALA A 21 -19.21 15.71 -29.63
N GLN A 22 -18.29 16.45 -28.98
CA GLN A 22 -17.63 17.57 -29.63
C GLN A 22 -16.96 17.03 -30.90
N LYS A 23 -17.10 17.74 -32.03
CA LYS A 23 -16.26 17.49 -33.20
C LYS A 23 -14.81 17.42 -32.73
N ALA A 24 -14.09 16.38 -33.12
CA ALA A 24 -12.70 16.17 -32.70
C ALA A 24 -11.88 17.46 -32.90
N SER A 25 -11.17 17.89 -31.87
CA SER A 25 -10.16 18.95 -31.98
C SER A 25 -8.99 18.45 -32.82
N ASP A 26 -8.21 19.33 -33.43
CA ASP A 26 -6.92 18.96 -34.03
C ASP A 26 -5.96 18.41 -32.95
N HIS A 27 -4.86 17.78 -33.37
CA HIS A 27 -3.80 17.31 -32.46
C HIS A 27 -2.89 18.48 -32.04
N PRO A 28 -2.32 18.50 -30.81
CA PRO A 28 -2.52 17.55 -29.72
C PRO A 28 -3.92 17.66 -29.12
N ARG A 29 -4.41 16.54 -28.57
CA ARG A 29 -5.75 16.43 -27.97
C ARG A 29 -5.80 15.55 -26.72
N LEU A 30 -4.73 14.82 -26.40
CA LEU A 30 -4.71 13.85 -25.32
C LEU A 30 -4.72 14.51 -23.94
N LEU A 31 -3.89 15.54 -23.75
CA LEU A 31 -3.72 16.25 -22.47
C LEU A 31 -3.99 17.76 -22.58
N VAL A 32 -3.69 18.33 -23.75
CA VAL A 32 -3.83 19.74 -24.09
C VAL A 32 -4.33 19.87 -25.51
N ALA A 33 -4.97 20.99 -25.83
CA ALA A 33 -5.14 21.48 -27.19
C ALA A 33 -4.04 22.51 -27.53
N ASP A 34 -3.86 22.82 -28.83
CA ASP A 34 -2.91 23.88 -29.26
C ASP A 34 -3.13 25.21 -28.54
N GLY A 35 -4.39 25.58 -28.28
CA GLY A 35 -4.74 26.80 -27.57
C GLY A 35 -4.31 26.83 -26.10
N ASP A 36 -4.00 25.69 -25.49
CA ASP A 36 -3.63 25.60 -24.07
C ASP A 36 -2.14 25.96 -23.85
N ARG A 37 -1.33 26.07 -24.91
CA ARG A 37 0.12 26.31 -24.80
C ARG A 37 0.46 27.57 -23.99
N GLU A 38 -0.27 28.66 -24.21
CA GLU A 38 -0.02 29.92 -23.50
C GLU A 38 -0.32 29.80 -22.00
N GLU A 39 -1.35 29.03 -21.62
CA GLU A 39 -1.68 28.77 -20.22
C GLU A 39 -0.58 27.93 -19.54
N VAL A 40 -0.07 26.90 -20.21
CA VAL A 40 1.01 26.08 -19.67
C VAL A 40 2.30 26.90 -19.51
N LEU A 41 2.62 27.76 -20.48
CA LEU A 41 3.75 28.70 -20.39
C LEU A 41 3.58 29.66 -19.20
N ALA A 42 2.41 30.27 -19.06
CA ALA A 42 2.12 31.17 -17.95
C ALA A 42 2.31 30.44 -16.61
N LYS A 43 1.82 29.20 -16.48
CA LYS A 43 2.00 28.39 -15.27
C LYS A 43 3.48 28.10 -14.99
N ILE A 44 4.28 27.73 -16.00
CA ILE A 44 5.74 27.53 -15.84
C ILE A 44 6.42 28.82 -15.36
N GLU A 45 5.95 29.99 -15.79
CA GLU A 45 6.52 31.28 -15.38
C GLU A 45 6.11 31.70 -13.96
N THR A 46 4.86 31.43 -13.56
CA THR A 46 4.28 31.97 -12.32
C THR A 46 4.32 31.02 -11.13
N GLU A 47 4.29 29.70 -11.36
CA GLU A 47 4.25 28.69 -10.30
C GLU A 47 5.66 28.13 -10.02
N PRO A 48 6.23 28.31 -8.81
CA PRO A 48 7.59 27.87 -8.50
C PRO A 48 7.84 26.38 -8.72
N TRP A 49 6.87 25.53 -8.34
CA TRP A 49 6.96 24.07 -8.52
C TRP A 49 6.97 23.70 -10.00
N ALA A 50 6.13 24.35 -10.83
CA ALA A 50 6.04 24.08 -12.26
C ALA A 50 7.33 24.50 -12.97
N LYS A 51 7.89 25.65 -12.57
CA LYS A 51 9.20 26.12 -13.05
C LYS A 51 10.32 25.15 -12.72
N ALA A 52 10.37 24.66 -11.48
CA ALA A 52 11.36 23.68 -11.05
C ALA A 52 11.24 22.35 -11.84
N SER A 53 10.01 21.83 -11.99
CA SER A 53 9.74 20.62 -12.77
C SER A 53 10.11 20.79 -14.25
N TRP A 54 9.85 21.95 -14.84
CA TRP A 54 10.27 22.27 -16.20
C TRP A 54 11.79 22.30 -16.36
N HIS A 55 12.51 22.90 -15.41
CA HIS A 55 13.98 22.91 -15.42
C HIS A 55 14.57 21.50 -15.31
N MET A 56 14.07 20.68 -14.38
CA MET A 56 14.52 19.29 -14.23
C MET A 56 14.25 18.46 -15.49
N LEU A 57 13.09 18.67 -16.15
CA LEU A 57 12.80 18.02 -17.42
C LEU A 57 13.85 18.34 -18.47
N LEU A 58 14.19 19.63 -18.65
CA LEU A 58 15.20 20.05 -19.61
C LEU A 58 16.60 19.54 -19.26
N GLU A 59 16.97 19.55 -17.98
CA GLU A 59 18.26 18.99 -17.50
C GLU A 59 18.39 17.50 -17.81
N GLU A 60 17.29 16.74 -17.76
CA GLU A 60 17.28 15.33 -18.10
C GLU A 60 17.40 15.08 -19.61
N ILE A 61 16.67 15.84 -20.45
CA ILE A 61 16.61 15.55 -21.90
C ILE A 61 17.71 16.24 -22.72
N ASN A 62 18.14 17.45 -22.35
CA ASN A 62 19.05 18.24 -23.17
C ASN A 62 20.38 17.55 -23.46
N PRO A 63 21.03 16.83 -22.53
CA PRO A 63 22.27 16.11 -22.84
C PRO A 63 22.10 15.11 -23.99
N TYR A 64 20.94 14.47 -24.12
CA TYR A 64 20.65 13.51 -25.18
C TYR A 64 20.21 14.20 -26.48
N VAL A 65 19.46 15.29 -26.39
CA VAL A 65 19.04 16.10 -27.55
C VAL A 65 20.26 16.76 -28.20
N ASP A 66 21.13 17.39 -27.42
CA ASP A 66 22.36 18.02 -27.90
C ASP A 66 23.28 17.00 -28.57
N LEU A 67 23.40 15.80 -27.99
CA LEU A 67 24.16 14.70 -28.59
C LEU A 67 23.53 14.25 -29.91
N HIS A 68 22.21 14.09 -29.95
CA HIS A 68 21.47 13.65 -31.14
C HIS A 68 21.61 14.61 -32.33
N VAL A 69 21.74 15.92 -32.08
CA VAL A 69 22.04 16.91 -33.14
C VAL A 69 23.36 16.58 -33.85
N THR A 70 24.33 16.01 -33.15
CA THR A 70 25.64 15.63 -33.71
C THR A 70 25.77 14.15 -34.09
N ASP A 71 24.99 13.28 -33.48
CA ASP A 71 24.97 11.83 -33.68
C ASP A 71 23.54 11.29 -33.46
N SER A 72 22.71 11.38 -34.50
CA SER A 72 21.29 10.99 -34.42
C SER A 72 21.07 9.50 -34.14
N GLU A 73 22.05 8.67 -34.49
CA GLU A 73 22.00 7.22 -34.30
C GLU A 73 22.31 6.81 -32.86
N TRP A 74 22.92 7.69 -32.06
CA TRP A 74 23.37 7.35 -30.71
C TRP A 74 22.23 6.80 -29.84
N ILE A 75 21.10 7.50 -29.77
CA ILE A 75 19.97 7.08 -28.93
C ILE A 75 19.18 5.94 -29.59
N VAL A 76 19.00 5.99 -30.91
CA VAL A 76 18.22 5.01 -31.68
C VAL A 76 18.87 3.62 -31.60
N SER A 77 20.19 3.55 -31.74
CA SER A 77 20.95 2.29 -31.66
C SER A 77 20.82 1.59 -30.30
N ARG A 78 20.41 2.29 -29.24
CA ARG A 78 20.25 1.75 -27.88
C ARG A 78 18.85 1.20 -27.61
N LEU A 79 17.90 1.34 -28.54
CA LEU A 79 16.63 0.63 -28.47
C LEU A 79 16.88 -0.89 -28.56
N ALA A 80 16.17 -1.65 -27.72
CA ALA A 80 16.15 -3.10 -27.76
C ALA A 80 15.24 -3.55 -28.91
N MET A 81 15.87 -3.72 -30.07
CA MET A 81 15.26 -4.18 -31.31
C MET A 81 15.94 -5.48 -31.78
N TYR A 82 15.30 -6.18 -32.71
CA TYR A 82 15.94 -7.18 -33.54
C TYR A 82 16.64 -6.49 -34.71
N TRP A 83 17.90 -6.07 -34.49
CA TRP A 83 18.67 -5.27 -35.45
C TRP A 83 19.20 -6.07 -36.65
N LYS A 84 19.60 -7.32 -36.40
CA LYS A 84 20.30 -8.19 -37.36
C LYS A 84 19.41 -8.54 -38.55
N ASP A 85 19.90 -8.26 -39.75
CA ASP A 85 19.20 -8.65 -40.98
C ASP A 85 19.08 -10.18 -41.07
N GLY A 86 17.91 -10.65 -41.52
CA GLY A 86 17.52 -12.06 -41.48
C GLY A 86 16.91 -12.52 -40.16
N GLU A 87 16.99 -11.72 -39.10
CA GLU A 87 16.45 -12.00 -37.77
C GLU A 87 15.53 -10.87 -37.25
N ARG A 88 15.03 -10.00 -38.14
CA ARG A 88 14.06 -8.95 -37.81
C ARG A 88 12.66 -9.55 -37.67
N TYR A 89 12.47 -10.33 -36.60
CA TYR A 89 11.33 -11.22 -36.46
C TYR A 89 10.00 -10.46 -36.49
N THR A 90 9.06 -10.95 -37.30
CA THR A 90 7.68 -10.48 -37.34
C THR A 90 6.77 -11.32 -36.45
N GLN A 91 7.13 -12.58 -36.18
CA GLN A 91 6.40 -13.47 -35.28
C GLN A 91 7.36 -14.02 -34.22
N CYS A 92 7.01 -13.88 -32.94
CA CYS A 92 7.74 -14.51 -31.84
C CYS A 92 6.94 -15.66 -31.24
N TYR A 93 7.64 -16.66 -30.72
CA TYR A 93 7.09 -17.82 -30.03
C TYR A 93 7.70 -17.93 -28.63
N ILE A 94 6.85 -18.28 -27.66
CA ILE A 94 7.28 -18.53 -26.28
C ILE A 94 7.10 -20.01 -25.90
N LYS A 95 7.77 -20.43 -24.84
CA LYS A 95 7.65 -21.75 -24.24
C LYS A 95 7.94 -21.67 -22.74
N GLY A 96 7.06 -22.24 -21.91
CA GLY A 96 7.26 -22.22 -20.45
C GLY A 96 7.33 -20.80 -19.86
N GLN A 97 6.67 -19.83 -20.50
CA GLN A 97 6.75 -18.39 -20.18
C GLN A 97 8.11 -17.73 -20.44
N ASP A 98 8.96 -18.35 -21.28
CA ASP A 98 10.25 -17.82 -21.73
C ASP A 98 10.30 -17.70 -23.26
N TRP A 99 11.17 -16.84 -23.80
CA TRP A 99 11.32 -16.68 -25.25
C TRP A 99 11.89 -17.96 -25.87
N ASN A 100 11.29 -18.44 -26.96
CA ASN A 100 11.68 -19.68 -27.61
C ASN A 100 12.46 -19.42 -28.92
N TYR A 101 11.78 -18.90 -29.94
CA TYR A 101 12.35 -18.54 -31.24
C TYR A 101 11.49 -17.46 -31.93
N GLY A 102 12.00 -16.90 -33.02
CA GLY A 102 11.27 -15.97 -33.89
C GLY A 102 11.37 -16.36 -35.36
N GLU A 103 10.41 -15.89 -36.15
CA GLU A 103 10.33 -16.10 -37.60
C GLU A 103 10.07 -14.78 -38.33
N GLY A 104 10.39 -14.77 -39.63
CA GLY A 104 10.25 -13.61 -40.51
C GLY A 104 11.46 -12.68 -40.49
N ASN A 105 11.51 -11.80 -41.49
CA ASN A 105 12.51 -10.73 -41.62
C ASN A 105 11.82 -9.49 -42.15
N ALA A 106 11.44 -8.57 -41.26
CA ALA A 106 10.87 -7.29 -41.62
C ALA A 106 11.90 -6.41 -42.37
N PRO A 107 11.45 -5.48 -43.23
CA PRO A 107 12.35 -4.57 -43.95
C PRO A 107 13.08 -3.59 -43.02
N VAL A 108 12.57 -3.39 -41.80
CA VAL A 108 13.19 -2.57 -40.73
C VAL A 108 13.30 -3.38 -39.44
N PRO A 109 14.22 -3.04 -38.51
CA PRO A 109 14.31 -3.69 -37.20
C PRO A 109 12.97 -3.69 -36.45
N THR A 110 12.59 -4.83 -35.86
CA THR A 110 11.36 -4.99 -35.07
C THR A 110 11.65 -4.94 -33.57
N VAL A 111 10.65 -4.61 -32.74
CA VAL A 111 10.88 -4.47 -31.29
C VAL A 111 11.18 -5.85 -30.67
N ARG A 112 12.21 -5.92 -29.81
CA ARG A 112 12.65 -7.18 -29.21
C ARG A 112 11.76 -7.59 -28.05
N LEU A 113 11.06 -8.73 -28.18
CA LEU A 113 10.27 -9.32 -27.08
C LEU A 113 11.17 -9.51 -25.84
N PRO A 114 10.69 -9.37 -24.59
CA PRO A 114 11.49 -9.74 -23.42
C PRO A 114 11.91 -11.21 -23.45
N GLY A 115 13.05 -11.54 -22.84
CA GLY A 115 13.58 -12.92 -22.88
C GLY A 115 12.82 -13.91 -21.99
N MET A 116 12.10 -13.42 -20.98
CA MET A 116 11.28 -14.21 -20.06
C MET A 116 10.18 -13.37 -19.40
N ARG A 117 9.19 -14.05 -18.81
CA ARG A 117 8.20 -13.41 -17.93
C ARG A 117 8.75 -13.05 -16.54
N LYS A 118 9.65 -13.86 -15.99
CA LYS A 118 10.06 -13.75 -14.58
C LYS A 118 10.93 -12.51 -14.34
N TRP A 119 10.97 -12.08 -13.09
CA TRP A 119 11.86 -11.03 -12.63
C TRP A 119 13.27 -11.59 -12.42
N ASN A 120 14.29 -10.76 -12.66
CA ASN A 120 15.68 -11.04 -12.33
C ASN A 120 16.22 -9.93 -11.42
N ASP A 121 17.39 -10.16 -10.81
CA ASP A 121 18.01 -9.27 -9.83
C ASP A 121 18.62 -7.99 -10.43
N TYR A 122 18.65 -7.84 -11.76
CA TYR A 122 19.47 -6.82 -12.42
C TYR A 122 18.65 -5.63 -12.94
N VAL A 123 19.25 -4.44 -12.88
CA VAL A 123 18.81 -3.23 -13.61
C VAL A 123 19.79 -2.91 -14.73
N ASN A 124 19.33 -2.20 -15.76
CA ASN A 124 20.20 -1.79 -16.86
C ASN A 124 21.29 -0.82 -16.38
N VAL A 125 22.45 -0.88 -17.01
CA VAL A 125 23.49 0.16 -16.92
C VAL A 125 22.98 1.51 -17.47
N PRO A 126 23.63 2.64 -17.12
CA PRO A 126 23.37 3.95 -17.75
C PRO A 126 23.35 3.89 -19.28
N LEU A 127 22.62 4.79 -19.94
CA LEU A 127 22.39 4.75 -21.39
C LEU A 127 23.69 4.76 -22.19
N GLU A 128 24.67 5.55 -21.76
CA GLU A 128 25.99 5.67 -22.37
C GLU A 128 26.75 4.35 -22.47
N ASP A 129 26.55 3.46 -21.50
CA ASP A 129 27.23 2.17 -21.37
C ASP A 129 26.49 1.02 -22.08
N ARG A 130 25.31 1.29 -22.67
CA ARG A 130 24.52 0.25 -23.35
C ARG A 130 25.13 -0.12 -24.69
N ILE A 131 25.01 -1.40 -25.03
CA ILE A 131 25.50 -1.97 -26.28
C ILE A 131 24.67 -1.40 -27.45
N PRO A 132 25.25 -0.58 -28.35
CA PRO A 132 24.54 -0.08 -29.52
C PRO A 132 24.28 -1.20 -30.53
N TYR A 133 23.14 -1.14 -31.21
CA TYR A 133 22.65 -2.14 -32.18
C TYR A 133 22.78 -3.57 -31.66
N ASN A 134 22.36 -3.81 -30.42
CA ASN A 134 22.53 -5.11 -29.75
C ASN A 134 21.79 -6.26 -30.48
N GLU A 135 22.53 -7.01 -31.29
CA GLU A 135 21.99 -8.14 -32.06
C GLU A 135 21.67 -9.35 -31.17
N THR A 136 22.42 -9.56 -30.09
CA THR A 136 22.29 -10.76 -29.23
C THR A 136 21.09 -10.69 -28.29
N GLY A 137 20.73 -9.47 -27.84
CA GLY A 137 19.77 -9.26 -26.76
C GLY A 137 20.33 -9.49 -25.36
N ASP A 138 21.61 -9.87 -25.23
CA ASP A 138 22.28 -9.91 -23.93
C ASP A 138 22.47 -8.49 -23.40
N MET A 139 22.23 -8.26 -22.11
CA MET A 139 22.26 -6.92 -21.52
C MET A 139 23.38 -6.79 -20.50
N LEU A 140 23.94 -5.60 -20.32
CA LEU A 140 24.76 -5.30 -19.16
C LEU A 140 23.84 -4.90 -18.00
N GLY A 141 24.00 -5.57 -16.86
CA GLY A 141 23.14 -5.42 -15.69
C GLY A 141 23.92 -5.17 -14.41
N ILE A 142 23.36 -4.32 -13.54
CA ILE A 142 23.86 -4.07 -12.19
C ILE A 142 22.92 -4.79 -11.21
N SER A 143 23.48 -5.62 -10.33
CA SER A 143 22.70 -6.38 -9.33
C SER A 143 22.07 -5.43 -8.32
N ARG A 144 20.78 -5.64 -8.00
CA ARG A 144 20.05 -4.88 -6.99
C ARG A 144 20.45 -5.34 -5.59
N SER A 145 20.58 -6.64 -5.38
CA SER A 145 20.85 -7.23 -4.07
C SER A 145 22.33 -7.31 -3.69
N SER A 146 23.25 -7.42 -4.66
CA SER A 146 24.69 -7.51 -4.39
C SER A 146 25.27 -6.19 -3.88
N ALA A 147 26.21 -6.25 -2.93
CA ALA A 147 27.03 -5.11 -2.55
C ALA A 147 28.02 -4.70 -3.66
N ASP A 148 28.47 -5.66 -4.48
CA ASP A 148 29.26 -5.38 -5.68
C ASP A 148 28.33 -4.91 -6.80
N LYS A 149 28.49 -3.64 -7.20
CA LYS A 149 27.71 -2.98 -8.25
C LYS A 149 28.41 -3.00 -9.61
N THR A 150 29.44 -3.82 -9.78
CA THR A 150 30.11 -4.02 -11.08
C THR A 150 29.11 -4.57 -12.11
N PRO A 151 28.96 -3.94 -13.29
CA PRO A 151 28.10 -4.47 -14.33
C PRO A 151 28.53 -5.85 -14.82
N VAL A 152 27.58 -6.74 -15.00
CA VAL A 152 27.80 -8.09 -15.55
C VAL A 152 26.93 -8.31 -16.78
N LYS A 153 27.37 -9.20 -17.67
CA LYS A 153 26.62 -9.56 -18.87
C LYS A 153 25.55 -10.59 -18.52
N ILE A 154 24.30 -10.23 -18.75
CA ILE A 154 23.11 -11.07 -18.52
C ILE A 154 22.65 -11.65 -19.86
N PRO A 155 22.60 -12.99 -20.01
CA PRO A 155 22.10 -13.63 -21.21
C PRO A 155 20.67 -13.18 -21.55
N TYR A 156 20.32 -13.03 -22.83
CA TYR A 156 18.99 -12.56 -23.27
C TYR A 156 17.83 -13.27 -22.56
N LYS A 157 17.85 -14.60 -22.48
CA LYS A 157 16.81 -15.40 -21.81
C LYS A 157 16.78 -15.24 -20.28
N GLU A 158 17.79 -14.59 -19.71
CA GLU A 158 17.97 -14.30 -18.28
C GLU A 158 17.70 -12.82 -17.93
N THR A 159 17.34 -11.99 -18.92
CA THR A 159 17.20 -10.53 -18.78
C THR A 159 15.98 -10.07 -17.99
N GLY A 160 15.01 -10.94 -17.69
CA GLY A 160 13.80 -10.55 -16.97
C GLY A 160 13.12 -9.32 -17.56
N HIS A 161 13.02 -8.24 -16.77
CA HIS A 161 12.39 -6.97 -17.18
C HIS A 161 13.36 -5.96 -17.82
N MET A 162 14.64 -6.31 -18.02
CA MET A 162 15.65 -5.36 -18.52
C MET A 162 15.35 -4.85 -19.94
N ILE A 163 14.97 -5.74 -20.88
CA ILE A 163 14.66 -5.38 -22.27
C ILE A 163 13.53 -4.35 -22.35
N ARG A 164 12.43 -4.63 -21.65
CA ARG A 164 11.28 -3.74 -21.64
C ARG A 164 11.62 -2.43 -20.93
N ALA A 165 12.36 -2.47 -19.81
CA ALA A 165 12.78 -1.28 -19.07
C ALA A 165 13.68 -0.37 -19.91
N ASN A 166 14.59 -0.94 -20.70
CA ASN A 166 15.46 -0.20 -21.62
C ASN A 166 14.64 0.62 -22.62
N ASN A 167 13.68 -0.03 -23.29
CA ASN A 167 12.84 0.68 -24.26
C ASN A 167 11.99 1.74 -23.55
N MET A 168 11.34 1.42 -22.43
CA MET A 168 10.51 2.38 -21.70
C MET A 168 11.27 3.66 -21.33
N GLU A 169 12.52 3.56 -20.90
CA GLU A 169 13.36 4.72 -20.58
C GLU A 169 13.59 5.62 -21.80
N ILE A 170 13.99 5.04 -22.93
CA ILE A 170 14.23 5.79 -24.18
C ILE A 170 12.92 6.39 -24.72
N LEU A 171 11.82 5.64 -24.68
CA LEU A 171 10.51 6.12 -25.12
C LEU A 171 9.99 7.27 -24.25
N LYS A 172 10.29 7.28 -22.94
CA LYS A 172 9.97 8.41 -22.05
C LYS A 172 10.81 9.66 -22.33
N LEU A 173 12.05 9.51 -22.79
CA LEU A 173 12.83 10.66 -23.27
C LEU A 173 12.18 11.29 -24.51
N ALA A 174 11.68 10.46 -25.44
CA ALA A 174 10.94 10.95 -26.60
C ALA A 174 9.63 11.66 -26.19
N GLU A 175 8.88 11.12 -25.23
CA GLU A 175 7.66 11.74 -24.69
C GLU A 175 7.95 13.11 -24.07
N LYS A 176 8.96 13.20 -23.18
CA LYS A 176 9.36 14.45 -22.54
C LYS A 176 9.84 15.49 -23.56
N SER A 177 10.64 15.07 -24.55
CA SER A 177 11.12 15.95 -25.61
C SER A 177 9.99 16.39 -26.55
N ALA A 178 8.98 15.56 -26.79
CA ALA A 178 7.80 15.95 -27.57
C ALA A 178 6.98 17.04 -26.83
N PHE A 179 6.82 16.91 -25.52
CA PHE A 179 6.25 17.99 -24.70
C PHE A 179 7.15 19.25 -24.72
N ALA A 180 8.48 19.09 -24.66
CA ALA A 180 9.39 20.22 -24.75
C ALA A 180 9.30 20.95 -26.09
N TYR A 181 9.09 20.22 -27.20
CA TYR A 181 8.77 20.79 -28.50
C TYR A 181 7.47 21.58 -28.47
N PHE A 182 6.38 21.02 -27.92
CA PHE A 182 5.11 21.74 -27.78
C PHE A 182 5.29 23.09 -27.07
N ILE A 183 6.05 23.13 -25.98
CA ILE A 183 6.31 24.36 -25.22
C ILE A 183 7.26 25.31 -25.97
N THR A 184 8.39 24.83 -26.48
CA THR A 184 9.47 25.69 -26.98
C THR A 184 9.41 25.99 -28.48
N GLN A 185 8.72 25.13 -29.24
CA GLN A 185 8.66 25.13 -30.71
C GLN A 185 10.03 24.99 -31.39
N LYS A 186 11.04 24.44 -30.69
CA LYS A 186 12.37 24.18 -31.27
C LYS A 186 12.43 22.81 -31.93
N GLU A 187 12.80 22.78 -33.21
CA GLU A 187 12.82 21.56 -34.03
C GLU A 187 13.78 20.47 -33.53
N GLU A 188 14.85 20.82 -32.80
CA GLU A 188 15.79 19.85 -32.22
C GLU A 188 15.10 18.82 -31.31
N TYR A 189 14.14 19.27 -30.50
CA TYR A 189 13.34 18.39 -29.65
C TYR A 189 12.38 17.51 -30.46
N ALA A 190 11.75 18.07 -31.49
CA ALA A 190 10.84 17.31 -32.36
C ALA A 190 11.58 16.23 -33.14
N LYS A 191 12.77 16.56 -33.68
CA LYS A 191 13.59 15.62 -34.42
C LYS A 191 14.09 14.47 -33.53
N PHE A 192 14.61 14.78 -32.34
CA PHE A 192 15.04 13.77 -31.36
C PHE A 192 13.92 12.78 -31.06
N SER A 193 12.73 13.30 -30.72
CA SER A 193 11.57 12.46 -30.41
C SER A 193 11.06 11.69 -31.62
N ALA A 194 11.05 12.29 -32.82
CA ALA A 194 10.57 11.66 -34.04
C ALA A 194 11.45 10.47 -34.46
N ASP A 195 12.78 10.56 -34.36
CA ASP A 195 13.68 9.47 -34.75
C ASP A 195 13.51 8.24 -33.82
N ILE A 196 13.29 8.47 -32.52
CA ILE A 196 12.93 7.40 -31.56
C ILE A 196 11.54 6.82 -31.88
N PHE A 197 10.55 7.68 -32.09
CA PHE A 197 9.17 7.28 -32.41
C PHE A 197 9.12 6.42 -33.67
N TRP A 198 9.78 6.85 -34.76
CA TRP A 198 9.80 6.12 -36.02
C TRP A 198 10.43 4.74 -35.89
N SER A 199 11.57 4.65 -35.19
CA SER A 199 12.26 3.39 -34.94
C SER A 199 11.35 2.39 -34.21
N TRP A 200 10.63 2.86 -33.19
CA TRP A 200 9.73 1.99 -32.41
C TRP A 200 8.42 1.67 -33.14
N ILE A 201 7.72 2.65 -33.72
CA ILE A 201 6.39 2.46 -34.31
C ILE A 201 6.45 1.59 -35.57
N LEU A 202 7.46 1.77 -36.42
CA LEU A 202 7.63 0.96 -37.63
C LEU A 202 8.04 -0.47 -37.27
N GLY A 203 8.95 -0.63 -36.31
CA GLY A 203 9.31 -1.96 -35.81
C GLY A 203 8.12 -2.70 -35.23
N THR A 204 7.28 -2.00 -34.46
CA THR A 204 6.04 -2.54 -33.89
C THR A 204 5.01 -2.88 -34.97
N TYR A 205 4.86 -2.03 -35.99
CA TYR A 205 3.92 -2.22 -37.10
C TYR A 205 4.13 -3.54 -37.86
N TYR A 206 5.37 -4.01 -37.99
CA TYR A 206 5.68 -5.28 -38.64
C TYR A 206 5.49 -6.52 -37.77
N MET A 207 5.25 -6.36 -36.47
CA MET A 207 5.12 -7.48 -35.54
C MET A 207 3.69 -8.01 -35.49
N ASN A 208 3.59 -9.29 -35.20
CA ASN A 208 2.39 -9.97 -34.73
C ASN A 208 2.48 -10.22 -33.22
N PRO A 209 1.34 -10.30 -32.51
CA PRO A 209 1.34 -10.73 -31.12
C PRO A 209 2.03 -12.09 -30.95
N PRO A 210 2.83 -12.28 -29.88
CA PRO A 210 3.56 -13.51 -29.66
C PRO A 210 2.63 -14.72 -29.49
N LEU A 211 3.07 -15.88 -29.97
CA LEU A 211 2.34 -17.15 -29.87
C LEU A 211 2.87 -18.02 -28.72
N ASP A 212 1.98 -18.76 -28.07
CA ASP A 212 2.27 -19.70 -26.99
C ASP A 212 1.63 -21.07 -27.30
N PRO A 213 2.26 -21.88 -28.17
CA PRO A 213 1.69 -23.15 -28.60
C PRO A 213 1.46 -24.17 -27.46
N GLU A 214 2.12 -24.00 -26.31
CA GLU A 214 1.96 -24.86 -25.13
C GLU A 214 0.97 -24.28 -24.10
N GLU A 215 0.35 -23.13 -24.39
CA GLU A 215 -0.61 -22.43 -23.54
C GLU A 215 -0.09 -22.18 -22.11
N SER A 216 1.23 -21.99 -21.98
CA SER A 216 1.92 -21.76 -20.70
C SER A 216 1.48 -20.48 -19.96
N THR A 217 0.84 -19.55 -20.68
CA THR A 217 0.26 -18.29 -20.21
C THR A 217 -1.28 -18.34 -20.12
N GLY A 218 -1.88 -19.53 -20.28
CA GLY A 218 -3.33 -19.75 -20.18
C GLY A 218 -4.10 -19.47 -21.48
N GLY A 219 -3.42 -19.44 -22.63
CA GLY A 219 -4.01 -19.32 -23.96
C GLY A 219 -2.94 -19.42 -25.05
N GLN A 220 -3.36 -19.51 -26.32
CA GLN A 220 -2.47 -19.76 -27.47
C GLN A 220 -1.63 -18.54 -27.88
N GLY A 221 -1.83 -17.39 -27.23
CA GLY A 221 -1.27 -16.11 -27.66
C GLY A 221 -1.90 -15.64 -28.98
N GLY A 222 -1.15 -14.91 -29.78
CA GLY A 222 -1.63 -14.40 -31.05
C GLY A 222 -2.81 -13.42 -30.87
N TYR A 223 -3.79 -13.47 -31.78
CA TYR A 223 -5.05 -12.71 -31.67
C TYR A 223 -6.19 -13.50 -30.99
N GLU A 224 -5.99 -14.78 -30.67
CA GLU A 224 -7.04 -15.67 -30.13
C GLU A 224 -7.40 -15.37 -28.68
N PRO A 225 -8.63 -15.00 -28.29
CA PRO A 225 -8.98 -14.56 -26.93
C PRO A 225 -8.54 -15.50 -25.78
N GLY A 226 -8.27 -14.92 -24.61
CA GLY A 226 -7.78 -15.67 -23.42
C GLY A 226 -6.27 -15.59 -23.19
N GLY A 227 -5.80 -16.13 -22.07
CA GLY A 227 -4.41 -15.98 -21.61
C GLY A 227 -4.05 -14.55 -21.18
N ILE A 228 -2.78 -14.36 -20.80
CA ILE A 228 -2.31 -13.12 -20.19
C ILE A 228 -1.40 -12.27 -21.10
N MET A 229 -0.99 -12.77 -22.26
CA MET A 229 0.01 -12.12 -23.13
C MET A 229 -0.46 -10.78 -23.69
N GLY A 230 0.45 -9.80 -23.74
CA GLY A 230 0.27 -8.56 -24.49
C GLY A 230 0.68 -8.70 -25.96
N TYR A 231 0.66 -7.59 -26.68
CA TYR A 231 1.14 -7.48 -28.05
C TYR A 231 2.67 -7.52 -28.09
N TYR A 232 3.33 -6.93 -27.09
CA TYR A 232 4.79 -6.88 -26.96
C TYR A 232 5.32 -7.44 -25.62
N ASP A 233 4.45 -7.96 -24.75
CA ASP A 233 4.83 -8.42 -23.40
C ASP A 233 4.18 -9.77 -23.05
N TYR A 234 4.69 -10.46 -22.03
CA TYR A 234 4.10 -11.68 -21.48
C TYR A 234 2.83 -11.41 -20.67
N GLU A 235 2.66 -10.18 -20.19
CA GLU A 235 1.51 -9.78 -19.39
C GLU A 235 0.91 -8.48 -19.95
N VAL A 236 -0.37 -8.50 -20.33
CA VAL A 236 -1.05 -7.34 -20.94
C VAL A 236 -1.03 -6.09 -20.04
N ILE A 237 -0.88 -6.27 -18.73
CA ILE A 237 -0.73 -5.17 -17.77
C ILE A 237 0.64 -4.49 -17.83
N HIS A 238 1.65 -5.15 -18.41
CA HIS A 238 3.00 -4.63 -18.64
C HIS A 238 3.24 -4.22 -20.10
N ASP A 239 2.23 -4.38 -20.95
CA ASP A 239 2.22 -3.93 -22.33
C ASP A 239 1.91 -2.42 -22.37
N ASP A 240 2.85 -1.61 -21.89
CA ASP A 240 2.68 -0.19 -21.56
C ASP A 240 3.52 0.78 -22.43
N ARG A 241 4.26 0.28 -23.44
CA ARG A 241 5.19 1.09 -24.26
C ARG A 241 4.48 2.06 -25.19
N GLN A 242 3.25 1.73 -25.57
CA GLN A 242 2.34 2.60 -26.31
C GLN A 242 1.88 3.82 -25.50
N ILE A 243 1.98 3.83 -24.16
CA ILE A 243 1.61 5.01 -23.35
C ILE A 243 2.45 6.24 -23.74
N PRO A 244 3.79 6.23 -23.60
CA PRO A 244 4.61 7.38 -24.01
C PRO A 244 4.55 7.65 -25.51
N MET A 245 4.28 6.63 -26.32
CA MET A 245 4.22 6.78 -27.78
C MET A 245 2.91 7.38 -28.26
N ALA A 246 1.78 7.15 -27.59
CA ALA A 246 0.53 7.85 -27.86
C ALA A 246 0.69 9.35 -27.56
N ALA A 247 1.29 9.71 -26.42
CA ALA A 247 1.58 11.11 -26.09
C ALA A 247 2.58 11.75 -27.06
N THR A 248 3.64 11.02 -27.45
CA THR A 248 4.62 11.50 -28.44
C THR A 248 3.97 11.74 -29.80
N TYR A 249 3.16 10.78 -30.28
CA TYR A 249 2.41 10.92 -31.54
C TYR A 249 1.47 12.13 -31.50
N ASP A 250 0.77 12.34 -30.39
CA ASP A 250 -0.18 13.43 -30.23
C ASP A 250 0.50 14.81 -30.29
N PHE A 251 1.60 15.01 -29.55
CA PHE A 251 2.37 16.26 -29.57
C PHE A 251 3.11 16.52 -30.89
N LEU A 252 3.53 15.46 -31.60
CA LEU A 252 4.30 15.58 -32.83
C LEU A 252 3.47 15.36 -34.10
N TYR A 253 2.15 15.24 -34.00
CA TYR A 253 1.29 14.86 -35.13
C TYR A 253 1.61 15.66 -36.40
N ASP A 254 1.62 16.99 -36.30
CA ASP A 254 1.92 17.88 -37.43
C ASP A 254 3.37 17.74 -37.91
N TYR A 255 4.33 17.64 -36.98
CA TYR A 255 5.74 17.47 -37.32
C TYR A 255 6.00 16.16 -38.06
N LEU A 256 5.41 15.04 -37.62
CA LEU A 256 5.53 13.73 -38.23
C LEU A 256 4.86 13.67 -39.61
N ASN A 257 3.77 14.41 -39.81
CA ASN A 257 3.12 14.52 -41.12
C ASN A 257 3.90 15.42 -42.10
N ALA A 258 4.56 16.45 -41.60
CA ALA A 258 5.47 17.29 -42.39
C ALA A 258 6.79 16.58 -42.73
N HIS A 259 7.25 15.68 -41.84
CA HIS A 259 8.51 14.94 -41.96
C HIS A 259 8.28 13.41 -41.91
N PRO A 260 7.55 12.84 -42.88
CA PRO A 260 7.25 11.41 -42.87
C PRO A 260 8.53 10.60 -43.08
N HIS A 261 8.66 9.49 -42.34
CA HIS A 261 9.76 8.56 -42.52
C HIS A 261 9.80 8.00 -43.95
N GLU A 262 10.99 7.83 -44.53
CA GLU A 262 11.16 7.42 -45.92
C GLU A 262 10.45 6.10 -46.26
N HIS A 263 10.53 5.14 -45.34
CA HIS A 263 9.93 3.81 -45.47
C HIS A 263 8.41 3.84 -45.70
N LEU A 264 7.70 4.89 -45.25
CA LEU A 264 6.26 5.03 -45.48
C LEU A 264 5.92 5.11 -46.97
N LYS A 265 6.80 5.70 -47.78
CA LYS A 265 6.64 5.75 -49.24
C LYS A 265 6.75 4.36 -49.86
N GLU A 266 7.63 3.51 -49.32
CA GLU A 266 7.87 2.16 -49.81
C GLU A 266 6.66 1.25 -49.61
N ILE A 267 5.92 1.45 -48.50
CA ILE A 267 4.70 0.69 -48.19
C ILE A 267 3.40 1.39 -48.58
N ASN A 268 3.48 2.55 -49.25
CA ASN A 268 2.34 3.37 -49.66
C ASN A 268 1.38 3.67 -48.49
N LYS A 269 1.93 4.16 -47.38
CA LYS A 269 1.19 4.54 -46.16
C LYS A 269 1.52 5.97 -45.75
N LYS A 270 0.61 6.58 -44.99
CA LYS A 270 0.82 7.83 -44.25
C LYS A 270 1.17 7.53 -42.79
N THR A 271 1.65 8.54 -42.08
CA THR A 271 1.91 8.50 -40.63
C THR A 271 0.72 7.93 -39.86
N VAL A 272 -0.47 8.50 -40.09
CA VAL A 272 -1.72 8.09 -39.44
C VAL A 272 -2.09 6.63 -39.72
N ASP A 273 -1.81 6.11 -40.93
CA ASP A 273 -2.16 4.73 -41.26
C ASP A 273 -1.35 3.72 -40.42
N VAL A 274 -0.06 4.00 -40.20
CA VAL A 274 0.83 3.14 -39.41
C VAL A 274 0.56 3.29 -37.92
N ALA A 275 0.46 4.53 -37.43
CA ALA A 275 0.23 4.81 -36.02
C ALA A 275 -1.11 4.22 -35.55
N SER A 276 -2.19 4.46 -36.29
CA SER A 276 -3.52 3.96 -35.92
C SER A 276 -3.60 2.44 -35.96
N GLU A 277 -2.94 1.78 -36.93
CA GLU A 277 -2.87 0.31 -36.96
C GLU A 277 -2.20 -0.26 -35.70
N VAL A 278 -1.04 0.29 -35.31
CA VAL A 278 -0.34 -0.16 -34.09
C VAL A 278 -1.18 0.09 -32.84
N PHE A 279 -1.75 1.29 -32.68
CA PHE A 279 -2.56 1.62 -31.52
C PHE A 279 -3.83 0.75 -31.44
N LYS A 280 -4.49 0.49 -32.56
CA LYS A 280 -5.62 -0.45 -32.64
C LYS A 280 -5.22 -1.85 -32.20
N ARG A 281 -4.05 -2.38 -32.59
CA ARG A 281 -3.59 -3.70 -32.15
C ARG A 281 -3.39 -3.78 -30.63
N PHE A 282 -2.76 -2.78 -30.01
CA PHE A 282 -2.67 -2.72 -28.54
C PHE A 282 -4.05 -2.69 -27.88
N ILE A 283 -4.98 -1.88 -28.41
CA ILE A 283 -6.34 -1.80 -27.90
C ILE A 283 -7.05 -3.16 -28.02
N GLU A 284 -7.04 -3.77 -29.21
CA GLU A 284 -7.76 -5.01 -29.49
C GLU A 284 -7.19 -6.20 -28.71
N ILE A 285 -5.86 -6.32 -28.61
CA ILE A 285 -5.21 -7.29 -27.72
C ILE A 285 -5.60 -7.03 -26.26
N GLY A 286 -5.57 -5.76 -25.84
CA GLY A 286 -6.09 -5.33 -24.54
C GLY A 286 -7.53 -5.76 -24.31
N LEU A 287 -8.40 -5.81 -25.32
CA LEU A 287 -9.82 -6.18 -25.14
C LEU A 287 -10.09 -7.69 -25.17
N VAL A 288 -9.09 -8.53 -25.48
CA VAL A 288 -9.25 -9.99 -25.54
C VAL A 288 -8.33 -10.76 -24.59
N ARG A 289 -7.49 -10.06 -23.81
CA ARG A 289 -6.48 -10.63 -22.89
C ARG A 289 -6.69 -10.24 -21.44
N GLY A 290 -6.10 -11.04 -20.54
CA GLY A 290 -6.11 -10.79 -19.11
C GLY A 290 -7.41 -11.19 -18.43
N GLY A 291 -7.68 -10.57 -17.27
CA GLY A 291 -8.85 -10.87 -16.46
C GLY A 291 -9.80 -9.68 -16.33
N LYS A 292 -11.11 -9.94 -16.36
CA LYS A 292 -12.16 -8.93 -16.14
C LYS A 292 -12.32 -8.46 -14.69
N LYS A 293 -11.58 -9.05 -13.74
CA LYS A 293 -11.67 -8.75 -12.30
C LYS A 293 -10.30 -8.39 -11.72
N GLY A 294 -10.32 -7.66 -10.61
CA GLY A 294 -9.11 -7.27 -9.88
C GLY A 294 -8.28 -6.22 -10.61
N ASN A 295 -7.08 -5.96 -10.09
CA ASN A 295 -6.18 -4.93 -10.61
C ASN A 295 -5.80 -5.08 -12.09
N TRP A 296 -5.83 -6.31 -12.61
CA TRP A 296 -5.55 -6.58 -14.03
C TRP A 296 -6.49 -5.85 -14.98
N ASN A 297 -7.79 -5.81 -14.65
CA ASN A 297 -8.77 -5.13 -15.49
C ASN A 297 -8.49 -3.63 -15.59
N VAL A 298 -8.13 -2.99 -14.46
CA VAL A 298 -7.87 -1.54 -14.38
C VAL A 298 -6.55 -1.18 -15.06
N ASN A 299 -5.47 -1.89 -14.72
CA ASN A 299 -4.13 -1.62 -15.26
C ASN A 299 -4.05 -1.81 -16.78
N ARG A 300 -4.85 -2.73 -17.33
CA ARG A 300 -4.97 -2.91 -18.78
C ARG A 300 -5.58 -1.70 -19.47
N TYR A 301 -6.64 -1.10 -18.92
CA TYR A 301 -7.22 0.12 -19.50
C TYR A 301 -6.25 1.30 -19.44
N LYS A 302 -5.50 1.45 -18.33
CA LYS A 302 -4.44 2.46 -18.21
C LYS A 302 -3.49 2.42 -19.41
N ASN A 303 -3.16 1.23 -19.89
CA ASN A 303 -2.28 1.03 -21.03
C ASN A 303 -2.90 1.47 -22.37
N ILE A 304 -4.21 1.27 -22.57
CA ILE A 304 -4.85 1.44 -23.90
C ILE A 304 -5.69 2.71 -24.04
N ILE A 305 -6.05 3.42 -22.96
CA ILE A 305 -6.87 4.65 -23.03
C ILE A 305 -6.18 5.74 -23.84
N GLY A 306 -4.87 5.97 -23.64
CA GLY A 306 -4.12 6.92 -24.45
C GLY A 306 -4.20 6.59 -25.95
N SER A 307 -3.98 5.32 -26.30
CA SER A 307 -4.12 4.81 -27.66
C SER A 307 -5.53 5.02 -28.23
N MET A 308 -6.60 4.84 -27.43
CA MET A 308 -7.97 5.09 -27.88
C MET A 308 -8.21 6.57 -28.21
N LEU A 309 -7.66 7.47 -27.39
CA LEU A 309 -7.93 8.90 -27.47
C LEU A 309 -7.19 9.60 -28.63
N VAL A 310 -6.04 9.07 -29.05
CA VAL A 310 -5.27 9.61 -30.18
C VAL A 310 -5.75 9.11 -31.55
N LEU A 311 -6.68 8.16 -31.60
CA LEU A 311 -7.31 7.77 -32.86
C LEU A 311 -8.19 8.90 -33.41
N GLU A 312 -8.24 9.01 -34.74
CA GLU A 312 -9.26 9.79 -35.44
C GLU A 312 -10.69 9.25 -35.21
N SER A 313 -11.67 9.99 -35.71
CA SER A 313 -13.09 9.61 -35.58
C SER A 313 -13.43 8.34 -36.37
N ASN A 314 -14.55 7.69 -36.03
CA ASN A 314 -15.03 6.51 -36.75
C ASN A 314 -15.10 6.70 -38.28
N ASP A 315 -15.60 7.85 -38.73
CA ASP A 315 -15.79 8.16 -40.16
C ASP A 315 -14.46 8.32 -40.93
N PHE A 316 -13.33 8.49 -40.21
CA PHE A 316 -12.00 8.54 -40.82
C PHE A 316 -11.53 7.17 -41.31
N TYR A 317 -11.94 6.07 -40.66
CA TYR A 317 -11.45 4.73 -40.94
C TYR A 317 -12.45 3.90 -41.73
N GLU A 318 -11.97 3.10 -42.69
CA GLU A 318 -12.79 2.20 -43.50
C GLU A 318 -13.52 1.13 -42.66
N ASP A 319 -12.92 0.70 -41.54
CA ASP A 319 -13.50 -0.27 -40.61
C ASP A 319 -14.54 0.35 -39.65
N GLY A 320 -14.71 1.68 -39.66
CA GLY A 320 -15.56 2.42 -38.75
C GLY A 320 -15.11 2.37 -37.28
N LYS A 321 -13.89 1.90 -36.99
CA LYS A 321 -13.35 1.73 -35.65
C LYS A 321 -12.38 2.86 -35.29
N GLY A 322 -12.92 4.04 -35.06
CA GLY A 322 -12.16 5.17 -34.52
C GLY A 322 -12.26 5.26 -33.00
N ARG A 323 -11.91 6.43 -32.47
CA ARG A 323 -12.00 6.73 -31.04
C ARG A 323 -13.39 6.45 -30.46
N GLU A 324 -14.46 6.85 -31.14
CA GLU A 324 -15.84 6.68 -30.65
C GLU A 324 -16.27 5.20 -30.60
N TYR A 325 -15.63 4.31 -31.35
CA TYR A 325 -15.87 2.87 -31.27
C TYR A 325 -15.27 2.24 -30.01
N TYR A 326 -14.03 2.63 -29.64
CA TYR A 326 -13.28 1.96 -28.57
C TYR A 326 -13.54 2.51 -27.16
N ILE A 327 -13.81 3.81 -27.00
CA ILE A 327 -14.09 4.42 -25.69
C ILE A 327 -15.19 3.67 -24.90
N PRO A 328 -16.34 3.29 -25.50
CA PRO A 328 -17.39 2.57 -24.79
C PRO A 328 -16.93 1.27 -24.13
N PHE A 329 -15.83 0.66 -24.57
CA PHE A 329 -15.29 -0.53 -23.91
C PHE A 329 -14.76 -0.26 -22.51
N TYR A 330 -14.33 0.97 -22.21
CA TYR A 330 -14.02 1.39 -20.84
C TYR A 330 -15.24 1.98 -20.14
N THR A 331 -16.02 2.85 -20.80
CA THR A 331 -17.05 3.62 -20.10
C THR A 331 -18.29 2.81 -19.76
N GLU A 332 -18.67 1.84 -20.59
CA GLU A 332 -20.03 1.25 -20.57
C GLU A 332 -20.09 -0.26 -20.78
N LYS A 333 -19.24 -0.81 -21.65
CA LYS A 333 -19.33 -2.21 -22.09
C LYS A 333 -18.48 -3.12 -21.22
N SER A 334 -18.95 -4.34 -21.05
CA SER A 334 -18.20 -5.45 -20.46
C SER A 334 -18.28 -6.67 -21.35
N GLY A 335 -17.28 -7.55 -21.24
CA GLY A 335 -17.19 -8.81 -21.96
C GLY A 335 -16.56 -9.91 -21.11
N ASP A 336 -16.10 -10.97 -21.77
CA ASP A 336 -15.53 -12.12 -21.06
C ASP A 336 -14.14 -11.83 -20.46
N HIS A 337 -13.36 -10.99 -21.13
CA HIS A 337 -11.97 -10.66 -20.77
C HIS A 337 -11.80 -9.26 -20.19
N TYR A 338 -12.86 -8.44 -20.19
CA TYR A 338 -12.84 -7.06 -19.71
C TYR A 338 -14.14 -6.66 -19.02
N ALA A 339 -14.05 -5.69 -18.11
CA ALA A 339 -15.21 -5.09 -17.49
C ALA A 339 -15.11 -3.55 -17.52
N GLY A 340 -16.17 -2.89 -17.97
CA GLY A 340 -16.23 -1.42 -18.04
C GLY A 340 -16.29 -0.77 -16.65
N LEU A 341 -16.28 0.56 -16.64
CA LEU A 341 -16.20 1.39 -15.46
C LEU A 341 -17.28 1.06 -14.42
N PRO A 342 -18.56 0.82 -14.76
CA PRO A 342 -19.58 0.48 -13.75
C PRO A 342 -19.21 -0.76 -12.93
N GLU A 343 -18.67 -1.80 -13.56
CA GLU A 343 -18.21 -3.02 -12.87
C GLU A 343 -16.89 -2.82 -12.12
N ILE A 344 -15.98 -1.97 -12.65
CA ILE A 344 -14.78 -1.55 -11.93
C ILE A 344 -15.19 -0.87 -10.62
N MET A 345 -16.10 0.11 -10.69
CA MET A 345 -16.53 0.87 -9.53
C MET A 345 -17.33 0.01 -8.54
N ALA A 346 -18.08 -0.98 -9.03
CA ALA A 346 -18.80 -1.94 -8.19
C ALA A 346 -17.89 -2.89 -7.39
N ASN A 347 -16.61 -3.02 -7.75
CA ASN A 347 -15.66 -3.82 -6.97
C ASN A 347 -15.22 -3.14 -5.67
N TYR A 348 -15.30 -1.81 -5.58
CA TYR A 348 -15.00 -1.10 -4.34
C TYR A 348 -16.05 -1.42 -3.28
N ASN A 349 -15.61 -1.65 -2.05
CA ASN A 349 -16.52 -1.89 -0.95
C ASN A 349 -17.28 -0.60 -0.62
N THR A 350 -18.61 -0.62 -0.72
CA THR A 350 -19.44 0.58 -0.57
C THR A 350 -19.47 1.14 0.85
N GLU A 351 -19.16 0.34 1.86
CA GLU A 351 -19.11 0.73 3.28
C GLU A 351 -17.79 1.43 3.63
N THR A 352 -16.67 0.89 3.15
CA THR A 352 -15.32 1.35 3.50
C THR A 352 -14.67 2.23 2.44
N GLY A 353 -15.08 2.11 1.18
CA GLY A 353 -14.39 2.72 0.03
C GLY A 353 -13.17 1.94 -0.45
N LEU A 354 -12.78 0.87 0.24
CA LEU A 354 -11.54 0.15 -0.07
C LEU A 354 -11.74 -0.83 -1.24
N TRP A 355 -10.70 -0.93 -2.07
CA TRP A 355 -10.59 -1.98 -3.09
C TRP A 355 -10.27 -3.33 -2.43
N PRO A 356 -10.80 -4.47 -2.93
CA PRO A 356 -10.72 -5.78 -2.28
C PRO A 356 -9.40 -6.53 -2.54
N GLU A 357 -8.26 -5.85 -2.40
CA GLU A 357 -6.89 -6.40 -2.47
C GLU A 357 -5.99 -5.76 -1.41
N SER A 358 -4.81 -6.30 -1.14
CA SER A 358 -3.89 -5.73 -0.14
C SER A 358 -3.63 -4.23 -0.35
N PRO A 359 -3.28 -3.48 0.71
CA PRO A 359 -3.05 -2.04 0.64
C PRO A 359 -2.20 -1.56 -0.53
N GLY A 360 -1.16 -2.31 -0.93
CA GLY A 360 -0.32 -1.96 -2.08
C GLY A 360 -1.08 -1.93 -3.40
N TYR A 361 -1.98 -2.88 -3.64
CA TYR A 361 -2.83 -2.89 -4.82
C TYR A 361 -4.02 -1.94 -4.67
N ALA A 362 -4.69 -1.98 -3.52
CA ALA A 362 -5.88 -1.18 -3.27
C ALA A 362 -5.61 0.33 -3.40
N SER A 363 -4.49 0.79 -2.86
CA SER A 363 -4.05 2.19 -2.95
C SER A 363 -3.72 2.62 -4.38
N GLY A 364 -3.36 1.68 -5.27
CA GLY A 364 -3.00 1.96 -6.66
C GLY A 364 -4.19 2.00 -7.63
N MET A 365 -5.33 1.42 -7.27
CA MET A 365 -6.48 1.33 -8.19
C MET A 365 -7.21 2.66 -8.35
N ILE A 366 -7.46 3.39 -7.27
CA ILE A 366 -8.19 4.66 -7.36
C ILE A 366 -7.40 5.75 -8.10
N PRO A 367 -6.06 5.93 -7.90
CA PRO A 367 -5.29 6.82 -8.75
C PRO A 367 -5.35 6.45 -10.23
N THR A 368 -5.33 5.16 -10.57
CA THR A 368 -5.38 4.70 -11.97
C THR A 368 -6.72 5.02 -12.62
N VAL A 369 -7.83 4.84 -11.89
CA VAL A 369 -9.17 5.23 -12.37
C VAL A 369 -9.25 6.75 -12.58
N LEU A 370 -8.70 7.52 -11.65
CA LEU A 370 -8.68 8.99 -11.75
C LEU A 370 -7.83 9.48 -12.92
N ASP A 371 -6.65 8.90 -13.15
CA ASP A 371 -5.78 9.24 -14.28
C ASP A 371 -6.50 9.07 -15.62
N MET A 372 -7.15 7.92 -15.83
CA MET A 372 -7.97 7.68 -17.01
C MET A 372 -9.16 8.65 -17.11
N GLY A 373 -9.80 8.95 -15.98
CA GLY A 373 -10.93 9.89 -15.93
C GLY A 373 -10.54 11.32 -16.30
N ILE A 374 -9.36 11.79 -15.90
CA ILE A 374 -8.83 13.11 -16.28
C ILE A 374 -8.58 13.20 -17.78
N LEU A 375 -7.96 12.17 -18.38
CA LEU A 375 -7.75 12.10 -19.83
C LEU A 375 -9.07 12.13 -20.62
N LEU A 376 -10.04 11.36 -20.15
CA LEU A 376 -11.39 11.32 -20.76
C LEU A 376 -12.11 12.66 -20.61
N TYR A 377 -11.98 13.33 -19.45
CA TYR A 377 -12.58 14.64 -19.21
C TYR A 377 -12.03 15.69 -20.17
N LYS A 378 -10.70 15.73 -20.36
CA LYS A 378 -10.04 16.59 -21.37
C LYS A 378 -10.50 16.28 -22.80
N SER A 379 -10.87 15.04 -23.07
CA SER A 379 -11.45 14.60 -24.34
C SER A 379 -12.98 14.79 -24.43
N GLY A 380 -13.59 15.57 -23.53
CA GLY A 380 -15.01 15.90 -23.55
C GLY A 380 -15.94 14.88 -22.89
N MET A 381 -15.41 13.90 -22.14
CA MET A 381 -16.20 12.85 -21.49
C MET A 381 -16.00 12.83 -19.98
N ASN A 382 -17.07 13.15 -19.25
CA ASN A 382 -17.00 13.15 -17.80
C ASN A 382 -17.39 11.78 -17.21
N THR A 383 -16.39 10.95 -16.92
CA THR A 383 -16.55 9.66 -16.23
C THR A 383 -16.42 9.75 -14.70
N LEU A 384 -16.04 10.91 -14.17
CA LEU A 384 -15.82 11.14 -12.75
C LEU A 384 -17.06 11.71 -12.03
N ALA A 385 -17.98 12.33 -12.78
CA ALA A 385 -19.20 12.90 -12.22
C ALA A 385 -20.15 11.85 -11.61
N GLY A 386 -20.84 12.24 -10.54
CA GLY A 386 -21.97 11.51 -9.99
C GLY A 386 -21.64 10.19 -9.29
N ASN A 387 -20.36 9.84 -9.15
CA ASN A 387 -19.94 8.62 -8.47
C ASN A 387 -19.32 8.90 -7.08
N PRO A 388 -20.08 8.72 -5.98
CA PRO A 388 -19.61 9.03 -4.63
C PRO A 388 -18.49 8.10 -4.15
N ILE A 389 -18.26 6.96 -4.82
CA ILE A 389 -17.21 6.02 -4.40
C ILE A 389 -15.81 6.56 -4.71
N ILE A 390 -15.65 7.49 -5.66
CA ILE A 390 -14.33 7.97 -6.10
C ILE A 390 -13.63 8.73 -4.97
N GLU A 391 -14.29 9.78 -4.44
CA GLU A 391 -13.79 10.55 -3.29
C GLU A 391 -13.64 9.65 -2.06
N LYS A 392 -14.64 8.80 -1.81
CA LYS A 392 -14.61 7.85 -0.67
C LYS A 392 -13.41 6.90 -0.75
N ALA A 393 -13.11 6.36 -1.92
CA ALA A 393 -12.00 5.44 -2.13
C ALA A 393 -10.64 6.12 -1.96
N ALA A 394 -10.49 7.36 -2.42
CA ALA A 394 -9.27 8.13 -2.18
C ALA A 394 -9.04 8.35 -0.67
N LEU A 395 -10.04 8.84 0.04
CA LEU A 395 -9.96 9.14 1.48
C LEU A 395 -9.87 7.88 2.37
N ALA A 396 -10.37 6.74 1.92
CA ALA A 396 -10.30 5.48 2.67
C ALA A 396 -8.85 5.04 2.92
N ASN A 397 -7.90 5.35 2.03
CA ASN A 397 -6.50 4.96 2.22
C ASN A 397 -5.82 5.69 3.39
N LEU A 398 -6.33 6.86 3.82
CA LEU A 398 -5.77 7.60 4.96
C LEU A 398 -5.82 6.78 6.26
N GLY A 399 -6.79 5.88 6.39
CA GLY A 399 -6.92 4.99 7.54
C GLY A 399 -5.79 3.99 7.66
N TRP A 400 -5.08 3.68 6.58
CA TRP A 400 -3.91 2.80 6.53
C TRP A 400 -2.57 3.53 6.68
N LEU A 401 -2.57 4.83 6.96
CA LEU A 401 -1.34 5.60 7.15
C LEU A 401 -0.91 5.66 8.62
N ASP A 402 0.38 5.55 8.90
CA ASP A 402 0.94 5.94 10.19
C ASP A 402 0.98 7.47 10.37
N ALA A 403 1.50 7.95 11.49
CA ALA A 403 1.59 9.39 11.78
C ALA A 403 2.53 10.15 10.82
N ARG A 404 3.51 9.46 10.22
CA ARG A 404 4.42 10.01 9.21
C ARG A 404 3.75 10.12 7.85
N GLY A 405 2.72 9.31 7.57
CA GLY A 405 2.05 9.25 6.27
C GLY A 405 2.45 8.01 5.44
N ASN A 406 3.08 7.01 6.07
CA ASN A 406 3.43 5.75 5.41
C ASN A 406 2.28 4.75 5.50
N LEU A 407 2.03 4.03 4.41
CA LEU A 407 1.17 2.86 4.41
C LEU A 407 1.74 1.76 5.33
N VAL A 408 0.83 1.10 6.04
CA VAL A 408 1.14 -0.11 6.83
C VAL A 408 1.65 -1.27 5.98
N VAL A 409 2.50 -2.12 6.57
CA VAL A 409 3.14 -3.26 5.88
C VAL A 409 2.25 -4.50 5.99
N PHE A 410 1.23 -4.65 5.13
CA PHE A 410 0.27 -5.76 5.23
C PHE A 410 -0.09 -6.36 3.86
N GLY A 411 -0.10 -7.70 3.78
CA GLY A 411 -0.26 -8.43 2.52
C GLY A 411 0.93 -8.22 1.58
N ASP A 412 0.73 -8.31 0.27
CA ASP A 412 1.75 -7.95 -0.72
C ASP A 412 1.90 -6.40 -0.76
N MET A 413 2.45 -5.82 0.31
CA MET A 413 2.74 -4.39 0.46
C MET A 413 4.01 -4.21 1.30
N ARG A 414 4.88 -3.29 0.89
CA ARG A 414 6.19 -3.02 1.54
C ARG A 414 6.21 -1.73 2.39
N GLY A 415 5.04 -1.13 2.61
CA GLY A 415 4.87 0.17 3.26
C GLY A 415 5.34 1.36 2.41
N GLY A 416 5.41 2.54 3.04
CA GLY A 416 6.02 3.76 2.48
C GLY A 416 5.02 4.84 2.14
N ALA A 417 5.53 5.98 1.68
CA ALA A 417 4.70 7.12 1.32
C ALA A 417 3.53 6.73 0.41
N PHE A 418 2.34 7.20 0.75
CA PHE A 418 1.17 7.00 -0.09
C PHE A 418 1.32 7.76 -1.43
N ASN A 419 0.87 7.14 -2.53
CA ASN A 419 0.89 7.81 -3.83
C ASN A 419 -0.14 8.95 -3.88
N MET A 420 0.35 10.18 -3.86
CA MET A 420 -0.47 11.39 -3.83
C MET A 420 -1.28 11.68 -5.11
N SER A 421 -1.04 10.95 -6.20
CA SER A 421 -1.66 11.26 -7.50
C SER A 421 -3.19 11.16 -7.51
N ALA A 422 -3.81 10.36 -6.64
CA ALA A 422 -5.28 10.36 -6.50
C ALA A 422 -5.81 11.70 -5.97
N PHE A 423 -5.10 12.30 -5.01
CA PHE A 423 -5.51 13.58 -4.42
C PHE A 423 -5.24 14.73 -5.38
N GLU A 424 -4.11 14.70 -6.12
CA GLU A 424 -3.82 15.68 -7.18
C GLU A 424 -4.85 15.63 -8.31
N ALA A 425 -5.23 14.42 -8.77
CA ALA A 425 -6.24 14.26 -9.80
C ALA A 425 -7.63 14.74 -9.33
N LEU A 426 -8.02 14.45 -8.08
CA LEU A 426 -9.27 14.94 -7.52
C LEU A 426 -9.26 16.46 -7.29
N LEU A 427 -8.14 17.03 -6.86
CA LEU A 427 -7.95 18.48 -6.78
C LEU A 427 -8.13 19.12 -8.17
N THR A 428 -7.51 18.51 -9.18
CA THR A 428 -7.61 18.94 -10.57
C THR A 428 -9.06 18.93 -11.06
N TYR A 429 -9.73 17.80 -10.94
CA TYR A 429 -11.12 17.65 -11.37
C TYR A 429 -12.09 18.57 -10.60
N SER A 430 -11.94 18.67 -9.29
CA SER A 430 -12.79 19.54 -8.45
C SER A 430 -12.58 21.02 -8.75
N THR A 431 -11.35 21.44 -9.10
CA THR A 431 -11.06 22.80 -9.56
C THR A 431 -11.77 23.09 -10.89
N TRP A 432 -11.65 22.20 -11.88
CA TRP A 432 -12.30 22.37 -13.19
C TRP A 432 -13.84 22.40 -13.10
N THR A 433 -14.41 21.69 -12.14
CA THR A 433 -15.86 21.61 -11.95
C THR A 433 -16.43 22.61 -10.93
N GLY A 434 -15.57 23.38 -10.26
CA GLY A 434 -15.97 24.39 -9.27
C GLY A 434 -16.34 23.83 -7.88
N ASP A 435 -16.00 22.58 -7.56
CA ASP A 435 -16.21 21.97 -6.24
C ASP A 435 -15.11 22.40 -5.25
N THR A 436 -15.28 23.59 -4.71
CA THR A 436 -14.34 24.19 -3.74
C THR A 436 -14.19 23.39 -2.44
N LYS A 437 -15.18 22.58 -2.05
CA LYS A 437 -15.12 21.79 -0.81
C LYS A 437 -14.16 20.63 -1.00
N THR A 438 -14.35 19.86 -2.07
CA THR A 438 -13.46 18.73 -2.40
C THR A 438 -12.04 19.22 -2.66
N ALA A 439 -11.88 20.31 -3.42
CA ALA A 439 -10.57 20.92 -3.68
C ALA A 439 -9.82 21.27 -2.38
N LYS A 440 -10.49 21.90 -1.42
CA LYS A 440 -9.89 22.21 -0.10
C LYS A 440 -9.53 20.96 0.68
N THR A 441 -10.37 19.93 0.67
CA THR A 441 -10.07 18.65 1.34
C THR A 441 -8.82 18.01 0.74
N MET A 442 -8.73 17.90 -0.59
CA MET A 442 -7.56 17.29 -1.25
C MET A 442 -6.29 18.11 -0.99
N ALA A 443 -6.39 19.44 -1.04
CA ALA A 443 -5.27 20.34 -0.75
C ALA A 443 -4.75 20.19 0.69
N THR A 444 -5.63 20.00 1.67
CA THR A 444 -5.22 19.69 3.06
C THR A 444 -4.40 18.39 3.13
N VAL A 445 -4.81 17.35 2.40
CA VAL A 445 -4.07 16.08 2.37
C VAL A 445 -2.69 16.27 1.74
N ILE A 446 -2.62 16.97 0.60
CA ILE A 446 -1.37 17.24 -0.10
C ILE A 446 -0.41 18.03 0.79
N LYS A 447 -0.88 19.14 1.39
CA LYS A 447 -0.06 19.98 2.29
C LYS A 447 0.46 19.19 3.48
N LYS A 448 -0.37 18.35 4.11
CA LYS A 448 0.09 17.53 5.24
C LYS A 448 1.22 16.57 4.85
N ASN A 449 1.13 15.95 3.68
CA ASN A 449 2.18 15.04 3.21
C ASN A 449 3.46 15.78 2.79
N ILE A 450 3.36 17.02 2.29
CA ILE A 450 4.51 17.91 2.07
C ILE A 450 5.17 18.27 3.40
N GLU A 451 4.39 18.69 4.40
CA GLU A 451 4.90 19.03 5.74
C GLU A 451 5.60 17.85 6.43
N ASN A 452 5.09 16.64 6.24
CA ASN A 452 5.68 15.40 6.75
C ASN A 452 6.87 14.88 5.91
N GLY A 453 7.24 15.56 4.82
CA GLY A 453 8.29 15.14 3.90
C GLY A 453 8.01 13.84 3.15
N GLN A 454 6.75 13.41 3.07
CA GLN A 454 6.32 12.22 2.32
C GLN A 454 5.95 12.51 0.86
N TYR A 455 5.80 13.78 0.52
CA TYR A 455 5.53 14.21 -0.84
C TYR A 455 6.37 15.44 -1.18
N ASP A 456 7.24 15.32 -2.18
CA ASP A 456 7.90 16.48 -2.78
C ASP A 456 7.03 16.99 -3.93
N TRP A 457 6.55 18.21 -3.77
CA TRP A 457 5.77 18.88 -4.80
C TRP A 457 6.68 19.53 -5.86
N ASN A 458 7.96 19.75 -5.55
CA ASN A 458 8.95 20.14 -6.55
C ASN A 458 9.47 18.88 -7.26
N GLY A 459 9.64 18.92 -8.58
CA GLY A 459 10.06 17.72 -9.33
C GLY A 459 8.93 16.77 -9.67
N SER A 460 7.72 17.33 -9.81
CA SER A 460 6.60 16.63 -10.44
C SER A 460 6.93 16.23 -11.88
N GLN A 461 6.20 15.25 -12.42
CA GLN A 461 6.40 14.79 -13.79
C GLN A 461 5.92 15.83 -14.80
N TRP A 462 6.32 15.70 -16.06
CA TRP A 462 5.94 16.65 -17.12
C TRP A 462 4.42 16.81 -17.27
N ARG A 463 3.65 15.72 -17.07
CA ARG A 463 2.18 15.73 -17.09
C ARG A 463 1.60 16.61 -15.98
N ASP A 464 2.25 16.66 -14.84
CA ASP A 464 1.81 17.42 -13.67
C ASP A 464 1.92 18.93 -13.91
N ILE A 465 2.87 19.38 -14.74
CA ILE A 465 2.96 20.77 -15.21
C ILE A 465 1.64 21.17 -15.89
N ILE A 466 1.09 20.28 -16.72
CA ILE A 466 -0.20 20.50 -17.39
C ILE A 466 -1.35 20.39 -16.38
N LEU A 467 -1.40 19.30 -15.62
CA LEU A 467 -2.59 18.87 -14.90
C LEU A 467 -2.73 19.47 -13.49
N ASN A 468 -1.68 19.48 -12.67
CA ASN A 468 -1.78 19.87 -11.27
C ASN A 468 -2.24 21.31 -11.13
N GLN A 469 -3.07 21.57 -10.12
CA GLN A 469 -3.63 22.91 -9.86
C GLN A 469 -2.89 23.57 -8.70
N THR A 470 -2.89 24.91 -8.68
CA THR A 470 -2.39 25.66 -7.53
C THR A 470 -3.16 25.24 -6.28
N LEU A 471 -2.44 24.96 -5.19
CA LEU A 471 -3.05 24.56 -3.93
C LEU A 471 -3.89 25.72 -3.35
N PRO A 472 -5.21 25.56 -3.19
CA PRO A 472 -6.03 26.59 -2.54
C PRO A 472 -5.64 26.78 -1.07
N GLU A 473 -6.05 27.90 -0.48
CA GLU A 473 -5.91 28.11 0.96
C GLU A 473 -6.72 27.04 1.74
N SER A 474 -6.01 26.32 2.61
CA SER A 474 -6.50 25.20 3.41
C SER A 474 -5.54 25.01 4.60
N GLY A 475 -6.01 24.38 5.67
CA GLY A 475 -5.13 23.90 6.74
C GLY A 475 -4.33 22.67 6.31
N SER A 476 -3.61 22.07 7.26
CA SER A 476 -2.88 20.80 7.08
C SER A 476 -3.33 19.71 8.07
N GLU A 477 -4.38 19.96 8.86
CA GLU A 477 -4.95 18.95 9.74
C GLU A 477 -5.81 17.96 8.95
N LEU A 478 -5.35 16.71 8.87
CA LEU A 478 -6.11 15.62 8.30
C LEU A 478 -7.24 15.16 9.22
N PRO A 479 -8.37 14.67 8.66
CA PRO A 479 -9.32 13.88 9.44
C PRO A 479 -8.60 12.74 10.16
N TYR A 480 -8.68 12.75 11.48
CA TYR A 480 -8.05 11.76 12.33
C TYR A 480 -9.09 10.86 12.97
N HIS A 481 -8.91 9.55 12.80
CA HIS A 481 -9.73 8.52 13.41
C HIS A 481 -8.85 7.63 14.29
N ARG A 482 -9.34 7.30 15.49
CA ARG A 482 -8.62 6.46 16.45
C ARG A 482 -8.72 4.98 16.13
N SER A 483 -9.70 4.57 15.34
CA SER A 483 -9.72 3.23 14.80
C SER A 483 -10.26 3.17 13.39
N ALA A 484 -9.75 2.21 12.64
CA ALA A 484 -10.23 1.83 11.32
C ALA A 484 -10.30 0.30 11.22
N TYR A 485 -11.39 -0.25 10.66
CA TYR A 485 -11.56 -1.70 10.51
C TYR A 485 -12.17 -2.06 9.17
N SER A 486 -11.47 -2.90 8.41
CA SER A 486 -12.00 -3.47 7.17
C SER A 486 -12.26 -4.96 7.35
N LYS A 487 -13.54 -5.34 7.38
CA LYS A 487 -13.98 -6.74 7.50
C LYS A 487 -13.48 -7.62 6.35
N PHE A 488 -13.46 -7.09 5.13
CA PHE A 488 -12.96 -7.84 3.96
C PHE A 488 -11.49 -8.23 4.14
N HIS A 489 -10.66 -7.25 4.52
CA HIS A 489 -9.22 -7.43 4.73
C HIS A 489 -8.90 -8.12 6.05
N ARG A 490 -9.87 -8.21 6.97
CA ARG A 490 -9.70 -8.72 8.35
C ARG A 490 -8.60 -7.94 9.08
N HIS A 491 -8.55 -6.63 8.85
CA HIS A 491 -7.47 -5.76 9.31
C HIS A 491 -8.05 -4.57 10.05
N MET A 492 -7.55 -4.36 11.27
CA MET A 492 -7.86 -3.19 12.09
C MET A 492 -6.61 -2.41 12.45
N ILE A 493 -6.79 -1.11 12.59
CA ILE A 493 -5.78 -0.16 13.02
C ILE A 493 -6.38 0.61 14.18
N LEU A 494 -5.61 0.75 15.26
CA LEU A 494 -5.98 1.54 16.42
C LEU A 494 -4.85 2.49 16.77
N ARG A 495 -5.21 3.71 17.19
CA ARG A 495 -4.28 4.81 17.47
C ARG A 495 -4.70 5.56 18.73
N ASN A 496 -3.72 6.08 19.47
CA ASN A 496 -3.97 6.96 20.62
C ASN A 496 -3.33 8.36 20.47
N GLY A 497 -3.07 8.77 19.22
CA GLY A 497 -2.53 10.04 18.79
C GLY A 497 -2.18 9.98 17.29
N ASN A 498 -1.95 11.13 16.68
CA ASN A 498 -1.48 11.23 15.28
C ASN A 498 -0.21 12.09 15.18
N ASP A 499 0.71 11.89 16.11
CA ASP A 499 1.98 12.61 16.16
C ASP A 499 3.15 11.63 16.10
N GLU A 500 4.25 12.08 15.53
CA GLU A 500 5.44 11.25 15.32
C GLU A 500 6.24 11.02 16.61
N GLU A 501 6.17 11.89 17.61
CA GLU A 501 7.02 11.76 18.80
C GLU A 501 6.37 10.86 19.86
N ASN A 502 5.07 11.02 20.07
CA ASN A 502 4.36 10.43 21.20
C ASN A 502 3.23 9.50 20.74
N GLY A 503 2.82 9.51 19.47
CA GLY A 503 1.73 8.70 18.96
C GLY A 503 2.04 7.21 19.06
N LEU A 504 1.09 6.43 19.61
CA LEU A 504 1.10 4.98 19.52
C LEU A 504 0.03 4.52 18.54
N MET A 505 0.37 3.51 17.75
CA MET A 505 -0.52 2.83 16.83
C MET A 505 -0.18 1.35 16.80
N PHE A 506 -1.20 0.49 16.81
CA PHE A 506 -1.02 -0.90 16.40
C PHE A 506 -1.96 -1.27 15.29
N THR A 507 -1.56 -2.28 14.54
CA THR A 507 -2.42 -2.98 13.60
C THR A 507 -2.57 -4.42 14.04
N LEU A 508 -3.76 -4.99 13.83
CA LEU A 508 -4.08 -6.37 14.16
C LEU A 508 -4.86 -6.96 12.99
N TYR A 509 -4.49 -8.15 12.53
CA TYR A 509 -5.08 -8.69 11.32
C TYR A 509 -5.09 -10.20 11.26
N GLY A 510 -6.12 -10.74 10.62
CA GLY A 510 -6.26 -12.16 10.30
C GLY A 510 -5.78 -12.50 8.90
N GLY A 511 -5.41 -13.76 8.68
CA GLY A 511 -4.96 -14.21 7.37
C GLY A 511 -6.12 -14.38 6.41
N ARG A 512 -5.90 -14.12 5.13
CA ARG A 512 -6.89 -14.35 4.07
C ARG A 512 -6.22 -14.92 2.83
N GLN A 513 -6.82 -15.98 2.29
CA GLN A 513 -6.41 -16.52 1.00
C GLN A 513 -6.84 -15.60 -0.13
N LYS A 514 -5.98 -15.47 -1.15
CA LYS A 514 -6.18 -14.64 -2.37
C LYS A 514 -6.15 -13.12 -2.08
N SER A 515 -6.45 -12.32 -3.09
CA SER A 515 -6.48 -10.84 -3.00
C SER A 515 -5.15 -10.21 -2.57
N HIS A 516 -4.03 -10.89 -2.83
CA HIS A 516 -2.70 -10.46 -2.40
C HIS A 516 -2.55 -10.30 -0.88
N LEU A 517 -3.38 -10.98 -0.10
CA LEU A 517 -3.32 -11.00 1.36
C LEU A 517 -2.49 -12.19 1.84
N ALA A 518 -1.80 -12.01 2.96
CA ALA A 518 -0.89 -13.01 3.53
C ALA A 518 -1.59 -13.93 4.53
N GLU A 519 -1.05 -15.13 4.69
CA GLU A 519 -1.30 -15.96 5.87
C GLU A 519 -0.47 -15.40 7.03
N ASN A 520 -1.08 -15.11 8.18
CA ASN A 520 -0.42 -14.36 9.27
C ASN A 520 -0.82 -14.78 10.69
N GLY A 521 -1.87 -15.60 10.83
CA GLY A 521 -2.21 -16.23 12.11
C GLY A 521 -2.66 -15.32 13.26
N LEU A 522 -3.38 -14.21 13.00
CA LEU A 522 -3.69 -13.16 13.99
C LEU A 522 -2.45 -12.34 14.38
N ALA A 523 -1.69 -11.92 13.38
CA ALA A 523 -0.50 -11.11 13.59
C ALA A 523 -0.83 -9.67 14.00
N PHE A 524 0.15 -9.03 14.61
CA PHE A 524 0.08 -7.62 14.99
C PHE A 524 1.37 -6.89 14.62
N GLN A 525 1.25 -5.59 14.39
CA GLN A 525 2.39 -4.68 14.28
C GLN A 525 2.15 -3.52 15.23
N PHE A 526 3.21 -2.88 15.71
CA PHE A 526 3.09 -1.65 16.47
C PHE A 526 4.11 -0.61 16.06
N TYR A 527 3.74 0.63 16.34
CA TYR A 527 4.42 1.84 15.90
C TYR A 527 4.69 2.72 17.13
N GLY A 528 5.77 3.46 17.12
CA GLY A 528 6.11 4.36 18.22
C GLY A 528 7.32 5.18 17.86
N LYS A 529 7.40 6.40 18.43
CA LYS A 529 8.47 7.35 18.10
C LYS A 529 8.58 7.58 16.58
N GLY A 530 7.43 7.52 15.90
CA GLY A 530 7.26 7.83 14.48
C GLY A 530 7.41 6.61 13.59
N TRP A 531 8.00 5.51 14.06
CA TRP A 531 8.38 4.39 13.20
C TRP A 531 7.50 3.17 13.40
N ALA A 532 7.38 2.36 12.35
CA ALA A 532 6.95 0.97 12.49
C ALA A 532 8.07 0.19 13.18
N LEU A 533 7.89 -0.16 14.46
CA LEU A 533 8.95 -0.78 15.26
C LEU A 533 8.96 -2.30 15.12
N ALA A 534 7.78 -2.91 14.95
CA ALA A 534 7.64 -4.34 14.68
C ALA A 534 6.76 -4.60 13.44
N PRO A 535 7.16 -4.13 12.23
CA PRO A 535 6.45 -4.42 10.99
C PRO A 535 6.62 -5.89 10.57
N ASP A 536 5.75 -6.38 9.69
CA ASP A 536 5.94 -7.69 9.05
C ASP A 536 7.11 -7.67 8.06
N ALA A 537 7.73 -8.82 7.86
CA ALA A 537 8.83 -8.96 6.93
C ALA A 537 8.35 -8.88 5.47
N SER A 538 8.93 -7.99 4.66
CA SER A 538 8.48 -7.72 3.29
C SER A 538 9.62 -7.57 2.28
N ALA A 539 10.80 -8.13 2.59
CA ALA A 539 12.04 -7.92 1.85
C ALA A 539 12.35 -8.92 0.72
N TYR A 540 11.35 -9.60 0.18
CA TYR A 540 11.56 -10.54 -0.92
C TYR A 540 11.67 -9.83 -2.27
N GLU A 541 12.57 -10.28 -3.14
CA GLU A 541 12.79 -9.70 -4.47
C GLU A 541 11.55 -9.85 -5.37
N SER A 542 11.02 -11.06 -5.47
CA SER A 542 9.90 -11.42 -6.34
C SER A 542 9.20 -12.70 -5.85
N TYR A 543 8.05 -13.06 -6.40
CA TYR A 543 7.35 -14.30 -6.03
C TYR A 543 8.13 -15.59 -6.32
N TRP A 544 9.22 -15.50 -7.08
CA TRP A 544 10.08 -16.63 -7.43
C TRP A 544 11.34 -16.74 -6.55
N SER A 545 11.59 -15.78 -5.66
CA SER A 545 12.74 -15.84 -4.76
C SER A 545 12.52 -16.93 -3.69
N PRO A 546 13.58 -17.65 -3.25
CA PRO A 546 13.44 -18.76 -2.30
C PRO A 546 12.79 -18.37 -0.96
N ASP A 547 13.01 -17.13 -0.53
CA ASP A 547 12.52 -16.49 0.69
C ASP A 547 11.10 -15.89 0.56
N ALA A 548 10.50 -15.87 -0.64
CA ALA A 548 9.18 -15.29 -0.84
C ALA A 548 8.10 -15.95 0.03
N GLY A 549 8.22 -17.26 0.28
CA GLY A 549 7.31 -17.98 1.17
C GLY A 549 7.47 -17.62 2.65
N TYR A 550 8.68 -17.21 3.08
CA TYR A 550 8.92 -16.70 4.42
C TYR A 550 8.25 -15.32 4.58
N HIS A 551 8.52 -14.38 3.68
CA HIS A 551 8.02 -13.00 3.75
C HIS A 551 6.51 -12.87 3.51
N ARG A 552 5.89 -13.82 2.80
CA ARG A 552 4.44 -13.79 2.52
C ARG A 552 3.64 -14.76 3.39
N GLY A 553 4.30 -15.40 4.33
CA GLY A 553 3.73 -16.43 5.18
C GLY A 553 3.83 -16.09 6.66
N ILE A 554 3.20 -16.95 7.46
CA ILE A 554 3.05 -16.78 8.91
C ILE A 554 4.38 -16.65 9.68
N THR A 555 5.49 -17.15 9.13
CA THR A 555 6.81 -17.10 9.77
C THR A 555 7.46 -15.71 9.69
N GLY A 556 7.07 -14.87 8.72
CA GLY A 556 7.51 -13.48 8.63
C GLY A 556 6.63 -12.51 9.41
N SER A 557 5.66 -13.02 10.18
CA SER A 557 4.71 -12.22 10.97
C SER A 557 4.87 -12.41 12.48
N ASN A 558 4.42 -11.43 13.25
CA ASN A 558 4.46 -11.47 14.73
C ASN A 558 3.24 -12.20 15.31
N THR A 559 3.38 -13.50 15.56
CA THR A 559 2.24 -14.39 15.82
C THR A 559 2.60 -15.61 16.69
N ILE A 560 1.62 -16.48 17.00
CA ILE A 560 1.86 -17.80 17.58
C ILE A 560 1.73 -18.86 16.48
N ILE A 561 2.60 -19.86 16.48
CA ILE A 561 2.46 -21.08 15.66
C ILE A 561 2.63 -22.34 16.50
N PRO A 562 2.03 -23.50 16.15
CA PRO A 562 1.23 -23.79 14.95
C PRO A 562 -0.23 -23.27 15.05
N GLY A 563 -1.13 -23.82 14.23
CA GLY A 563 -2.55 -23.45 14.23
C GLY A 563 -2.97 -22.47 13.13
N TYR A 564 -4.01 -21.67 13.39
CA TYR A 564 -4.66 -20.74 12.48
C TYR A 564 -3.65 -19.93 11.67
N LYS A 565 -3.83 -19.96 10.35
CA LYS A 565 -3.03 -19.22 9.36
C LYS A 565 -3.85 -18.22 8.58
N SER A 566 -5.05 -18.63 8.16
CA SER A 566 -6.02 -17.82 7.42
C SER A 566 -7.44 -18.35 7.63
N GLY A 567 -8.43 -17.47 7.50
CA GLY A 567 -9.85 -17.82 7.73
C GLY A 567 -10.60 -16.67 8.39
N GLU A 568 -11.91 -16.85 8.64
CA GLU A 568 -12.70 -15.81 9.30
C GLU A 568 -12.14 -15.47 10.70
N ILE A 569 -12.28 -14.21 11.08
CA ILE A 569 -11.97 -13.74 12.43
C ILE A 569 -13.24 -13.22 13.09
N THR A 570 -13.33 -13.40 14.40
CA THR A 570 -14.37 -12.79 15.23
C THR A 570 -13.76 -11.63 16.00
N VAL A 571 -14.32 -10.43 15.85
CA VAL A 571 -14.01 -9.29 16.71
C VAL A 571 -14.85 -9.42 17.98
N ASN A 572 -14.26 -9.92 19.05
CA ASN A 572 -14.92 -10.12 20.34
C ASN A 572 -15.20 -8.77 21.02
N ALA A 573 -14.26 -7.83 20.95
CA ALA A 573 -14.41 -6.46 21.42
C ALA A 573 -13.42 -5.55 20.70
N MET A 574 -13.80 -4.30 20.47
CA MET A 574 -12.91 -3.27 19.94
C MET A 574 -13.39 -1.92 20.45
N ASP A 575 -12.47 -1.10 20.95
CA ASP A 575 -12.78 0.26 21.41
C ASP A 575 -11.59 1.21 21.14
N PRO A 576 -11.82 2.34 20.43
CA PRO A 576 -13.10 2.78 19.88
C PRO A 576 -13.65 1.83 18.80
N LYS A 577 -14.95 1.56 18.86
CA LYS A 577 -15.63 0.71 17.88
C LYS A 577 -15.82 1.50 16.57
N THR A 578 -15.63 0.86 15.43
CA THR A 578 -16.06 1.42 14.14
C THR A 578 -17.57 1.27 13.97
N GLU A 579 -18.15 2.11 13.13
CA GLU A 579 -19.55 1.94 12.70
C GLU A 579 -19.74 0.58 12.02
N ASP A 580 -20.91 -0.04 12.20
CA ASP A 580 -21.18 -1.38 11.64
C ASP A 580 -21.06 -1.42 10.10
N ASN A 581 -21.38 -0.31 9.44
CA ASN A 581 -21.30 -0.13 7.99
C ASN A 581 -20.27 0.95 7.58
N GLY A 582 -19.26 1.18 8.41
CA GLY A 582 -18.25 2.22 8.19
C GLY A 582 -16.83 1.70 8.36
N PHE A 583 -15.87 2.46 7.87
CA PHE A 583 -14.45 2.14 8.04
C PHE A 583 -13.88 2.67 9.35
N TYR A 584 -14.37 3.82 9.83
CA TYR A 584 -13.80 4.56 10.96
C TYR A 584 -14.71 4.57 12.19
N ASN A 585 -14.14 4.88 13.35
CA ASN A 585 -14.90 5.30 14.51
C ASN A 585 -15.40 6.75 14.36
N THR A 586 -16.56 7.02 14.96
CA THR A 586 -17.17 8.35 15.10
C THR A 586 -17.03 8.89 16.52
N GLU A 587 -17.05 7.99 17.51
CA GLU A 587 -17.01 8.32 18.93
C GLU A 587 -15.72 7.80 19.59
N VAL A 588 -15.32 8.44 20.69
CA VAL A 588 -14.11 8.09 21.45
C VAL A 588 -14.45 7.91 22.93
N THR A 589 -14.40 6.67 23.40
CA THR A 589 -14.64 6.33 24.81
C THR A 589 -13.52 6.83 25.72
N SER A 590 -12.27 6.70 25.29
CA SER A 590 -11.09 7.06 26.09
C SER A 590 -9.96 7.56 25.20
N GLU A 591 -9.29 8.62 25.64
CA GLU A 591 -8.06 9.08 24.99
C GLU A 591 -6.82 8.30 25.46
N LEU A 592 -6.94 7.65 26.62
CA LEU A 592 -5.84 7.01 27.34
C LEU A 592 -5.71 5.51 27.04
N VAL A 593 -6.80 4.86 26.60
CA VAL A 593 -6.84 3.42 26.34
C VAL A 593 -7.55 3.14 25.03
N SER A 594 -6.97 2.25 24.22
CA SER A 594 -7.62 1.68 23.03
C SER A 594 -7.22 0.22 22.91
N PHE A 595 -8.14 -0.65 22.47
CA PHE A 595 -7.86 -2.08 22.42
C PHE A 595 -8.70 -2.82 21.39
N ALA A 596 -8.21 -4.01 21.04
CA ALA A 596 -8.95 -5.00 20.28
C ALA A 596 -8.78 -6.39 20.90
N ASP A 597 -9.86 -7.18 20.89
CA ASP A 597 -9.92 -8.59 21.27
C ASP A 597 -10.51 -9.36 20.09
N VAL A 598 -9.71 -10.25 19.49
CA VAL A 598 -10.06 -11.02 18.32
C VAL A 598 -9.81 -12.51 18.54
N SER A 599 -10.61 -13.36 17.91
CA SER A 599 -10.41 -14.81 17.92
C SER A 599 -10.58 -15.42 16.55
N ALA A 600 -9.85 -16.50 16.30
CA ALA A 600 -9.94 -17.31 15.10
C ALA A 600 -9.48 -18.74 15.42
N GLU A 601 -10.33 -19.73 15.11
CA GLU A 601 -10.10 -21.14 15.46
C GLU A 601 -9.68 -21.29 16.94
N GLU A 602 -8.52 -21.88 17.22
CA GLU A 602 -7.98 -22.08 18.57
C GLU A 602 -7.35 -20.82 19.19
N LYS A 603 -7.19 -19.74 18.42
CA LYS A 603 -6.47 -18.55 18.84
C LYS A 603 -7.40 -17.43 19.34
N ARG A 604 -6.94 -16.71 20.37
CA ARG A 604 -7.54 -15.45 20.82
C ARG A 604 -6.46 -14.47 21.25
N ARG A 605 -6.47 -13.26 20.67
CA ARG A 605 -5.47 -12.23 20.92
C ARG A 605 -6.12 -10.94 21.38
N VAL A 606 -5.57 -10.36 22.44
CA VAL A 606 -5.95 -9.04 22.95
C VAL A 606 -4.74 -8.13 22.91
N VAL A 607 -4.86 -7.02 22.19
CA VAL A 607 -3.85 -5.95 22.15
C VAL A 607 -4.47 -4.68 22.71
N ALA A 608 -3.85 -4.10 23.72
CA ALA A 608 -4.27 -2.83 24.32
C ALA A 608 -3.13 -1.82 24.32
N MET A 609 -3.41 -0.58 23.92
CA MET A 609 -2.54 0.58 24.14
C MET A 609 -2.99 1.31 25.38
N VAL A 610 -2.04 1.65 26.25
CA VAL A 610 -2.30 2.37 27.50
C VAL A 610 -1.31 3.53 27.64
N ARG A 611 -1.84 4.74 27.79
CA ARG A 611 -1.05 5.96 28.08
C ARG A 611 -0.68 5.99 29.55
N THR A 612 0.59 6.26 29.86
CA THR A 612 1.06 6.58 31.21
C THR A 612 1.10 8.09 31.45
N SER A 613 1.31 8.87 30.39
CA SER A 613 1.24 10.33 30.35
C SER A 613 0.85 10.81 28.93
N GLU A 614 0.95 12.11 28.67
CA GLU A 614 0.81 12.67 27.31
C GLU A 614 1.95 12.24 26.37
N THR A 615 3.16 12.00 26.92
CA THR A 615 4.37 11.70 26.14
C THR A 615 4.82 10.25 26.22
N SER A 616 4.15 9.43 27.02
CA SER A 616 4.56 8.03 27.27
C SER A 616 3.38 7.07 27.33
N GLY A 617 3.62 5.83 26.96
CA GLY A 617 2.64 4.75 26.97
C GLY A 617 3.24 3.43 26.53
N TYR A 618 2.44 2.38 26.56
CA TYR A 618 2.88 1.02 26.26
C TYR A 618 1.77 0.18 25.64
N TYR A 619 2.15 -0.96 25.08
CA TYR A 619 1.25 -2.00 24.58
C TYR A 619 1.18 -3.17 25.55
N VAL A 620 0.01 -3.77 25.70
CA VAL A 620 -0.19 -5.08 26.35
C VAL A 620 -0.68 -6.05 25.30
N ASP A 621 0.04 -7.15 25.09
CA ASP A 621 -0.34 -8.25 24.20
C ASP A 621 -0.60 -9.51 25.03
N ILE A 622 -1.81 -10.05 24.92
CA ILE A 622 -2.22 -11.29 25.59
C ILE A 622 -2.69 -12.24 24.50
N PHE A 623 -1.90 -13.27 24.23
CA PHE A 623 -2.13 -14.19 23.13
C PHE A 623 -2.31 -15.61 23.64
N ARG A 624 -3.50 -16.16 23.38
CA ARG A 624 -3.95 -17.51 23.73
C ARG A 624 -4.03 -18.40 22.49
N SER A 625 -3.71 -19.67 22.68
CA SER A 625 -3.86 -20.75 21.70
C SER A 625 -4.29 -22.02 22.45
N ASP A 626 -5.39 -22.64 22.04
CA ASP A 626 -5.83 -23.94 22.60
C ASP A 626 -5.02 -25.10 22.00
N GLN A 627 -3.71 -25.05 22.24
CA GLN A 627 -2.71 -26.04 21.85
C GLN A 627 -1.67 -26.15 22.97
N ASP A 628 -1.11 -27.34 23.16
CA ASP A 628 -0.13 -27.62 24.21
C ASP A 628 1.29 -27.15 23.88
N ASP A 629 1.65 -27.18 22.59
CA ASP A 629 2.98 -26.79 22.09
C ASP A 629 2.85 -25.57 21.18
N ASN A 630 3.53 -24.47 21.52
CA ASN A 630 3.44 -23.21 20.81
C ASN A 630 4.79 -22.49 20.76
N ASP A 631 5.08 -21.85 19.63
CA ASP A 631 6.12 -20.85 19.45
C ASP A 631 5.47 -19.47 19.27
N TYR A 632 5.74 -18.55 20.20
CA TYR A 632 5.48 -17.12 20.01
C TYR A 632 6.64 -16.49 19.24
N LEU A 633 6.37 -16.05 18.01
CA LEU A 633 7.34 -15.41 17.12
C LEU A 633 7.21 -13.88 17.20
N HIS A 634 8.33 -13.21 17.46
CA HIS A 634 8.39 -11.75 17.52
C HIS A 634 9.64 -11.17 16.88
N HIS A 635 9.42 -10.50 15.75
CA HIS A 635 10.36 -9.70 14.99
C HIS A 635 10.21 -8.23 15.42
N ASN A 636 11.34 -7.57 15.63
CA ASN A 636 11.37 -6.16 16.01
C ASN A 636 12.62 -5.52 15.41
N LEU A 637 12.53 -4.25 15.05
CA LEU A 637 13.66 -3.52 14.52
C LEU A 637 14.74 -3.35 15.59
N GLY A 638 15.98 -3.57 15.22
CA GLY A 638 17.11 -3.44 16.14
C GLY A 638 18.42 -3.93 15.55
N ASN A 639 19.53 -3.45 16.12
CA ASN A 639 20.86 -3.98 15.86
C ASN A 639 21.08 -5.34 16.51
N ALA A 640 20.45 -5.57 17.67
CA ALA A 640 20.49 -6.80 18.43
C ALA A 640 19.30 -6.86 19.40
N VAL A 641 19.04 -8.04 19.96
CA VAL A 641 18.13 -8.23 21.10
C VAL A 641 18.90 -8.77 22.29
N THR A 642 18.72 -8.14 23.45
CA THR A 642 19.30 -8.59 24.72
C THR A 642 18.20 -9.12 25.63
N LEU A 643 18.38 -10.32 26.17
CA LEU A 643 17.46 -10.91 27.15
C LEU A 643 18.01 -10.71 28.57
N LYS A 644 17.15 -10.27 29.49
CA LYS A 644 17.47 -10.07 30.90
C LYS A 644 16.42 -10.67 31.81
N ASP A 645 16.84 -11.17 32.97
CA ASP A 645 15.92 -11.63 34.01
C ASP A 645 15.21 -10.47 34.73
N ALA A 646 14.34 -10.81 35.69
CA ALA A 646 13.63 -9.83 36.52
C ALA A 646 14.54 -8.99 37.45
N SER A 647 15.82 -9.38 37.61
CA SER A 647 16.86 -8.67 38.37
C SER A 647 17.80 -7.86 37.47
N ASP A 648 17.43 -7.66 36.19
CA ASP A 648 18.20 -6.98 35.15
C ASP A 648 19.55 -7.63 34.82
N GLN A 649 19.73 -8.92 35.15
CA GLN A 649 20.90 -9.70 34.74
C GLN A 649 20.71 -10.28 33.34
N VAL A 650 21.73 -10.16 32.49
CA VAL A 650 21.70 -10.71 31.14
C VAL A 650 21.63 -12.23 31.19
N LEU A 651 20.69 -12.82 30.46
CA LEU A 651 20.59 -14.27 30.32
C LEU A 651 21.69 -14.77 29.39
N SER A 652 22.36 -15.86 29.78
CA SER A 652 23.40 -16.50 28.97
C SER A 652 22.76 -17.49 27.99
N LEU A 653 22.72 -17.15 26.72
CA LEU A 653 22.20 -18.04 25.67
C LEU A 653 23.29 -18.92 25.08
N MET A 654 22.95 -20.18 24.80
CA MET A 654 23.83 -21.17 24.18
C MET A 654 23.53 -21.28 22.69
N ALA A 655 24.57 -21.25 21.85
CA ALA A 655 24.42 -21.49 20.42
C ALA A 655 23.90 -22.91 20.14
N VAL A 656 22.97 -23.04 19.19
CA VAL A 656 22.39 -24.30 18.74
C VAL A 656 22.40 -24.38 17.21
N ASN A 657 22.43 -25.59 16.66
CA ASN A 657 22.50 -25.81 15.22
C ASN A 657 21.13 -25.93 14.54
N ASP A 658 20.06 -26.13 15.33
CA ASP A 658 18.68 -26.13 14.87
C ASP A 658 17.73 -25.69 16.01
N LEU A 659 16.52 -25.29 15.64
CA LEU A 659 15.45 -24.89 16.57
C LEU A 659 14.72 -26.10 17.17
N GLY A 660 15.15 -27.34 16.94
CA GLY A 660 14.39 -28.55 17.30
C GLY A 660 13.11 -28.69 16.46
N THR A 661 11.94 -28.55 17.09
CA THR A 661 10.64 -28.66 16.42
C THR A 661 10.44 -27.53 15.41
N ALA A 662 10.15 -27.89 14.15
CA ALA A 662 9.83 -26.94 13.09
C ALA A 662 8.34 -27.00 12.73
N HIS A 663 7.54 -26.06 13.25
CA HIS A 663 6.11 -25.95 12.94
C HIS A 663 5.85 -25.45 11.50
N ASN A 664 6.87 -24.94 10.81
CA ASN A 664 6.81 -24.48 9.43
C ASN A 664 8.14 -24.74 8.71
N LYS A 665 8.09 -25.09 7.42
CA LYS A 665 9.29 -25.30 6.58
C LYS A 665 10.20 -24.07 6.50
N HIS A 666 9.65 -22.86 6.66
CA HIS A 666 10.40 -21.61 6.57
C HIS A 666 11.23 -21.28 7.82
N TYR A 667 11.20 -22.13 8.86
CA TYR A 667 12.15 -22.04 9.99
C TYR A 667 13.61 -22.18 9.52
N SER A 668 13.84 -22.79 8.35
CA SER A 668 15.16 -22.89 7.73
C SER A 668 15.81 -21.55 7.40
N PHE A 669 15.05 -20.44 7.42
CA PHE A 669 15.57 -19.10 7.18
C PHE A 669 16.09 -18.40 8.44
N PHE A 670 15.88 -18.97 9.63
CA PHE A 670 16.42 -18.43 10.87
C PHE A 670 17.87 -18.87 11.07
N GLU A 671 18.78 -17.92 11.21
CA GLU A 671 20.21 -18.13 11.38
C GLU A 671 20.67 -17.76 12.80
N ASN A 672 21.93 -18.08 13.12
CA ASN A 672 22.58 -17.73 14.38
C ASN A 672 21.75 -18.03 15.65
N GLN A 673 21.15 -19.22 15.66
CA GLN A 673 20.20 -19.63 16.68
C GLN A 673 20.89 -19.82 18.03
N ARG A 674 20.32 -19.18 19.07
CA ARG A 674 20.84 -19.23 20.44
C ARG A 674 19.68 -19.44 21.39
N LYS A 675 19.81 -20.31 22.40
CA LYS A 675 18.71 -20.63 23.33
C LYS A 675 19.08 -20.63 24.80
N VAL A 676 18.08 -20.49 25.66
CA VAL A 676 18.16 -20.73 27.11
C VAL A 676 16.83 -21.30 27.61
N GLU A 677 16.88 -22.28 28.51
CA GLU A 677 15.71 -22.73 29.28
C GLU A 677 15.44 -21.72 30.39
N TYR A 678 14.25 -21.11 30.40
CA TYR A 678 13.95 -20.04 31.34
C TYR A 678 12.43 -19.89 31.52
N ASP A 679 11.97 -20.07 32.77
CA ASP A 679 10.56 -20.08 33.17
C ASP A 679 10.12 -18.77 33.88
N GLY A 680 11.07 -17.94 34.30
CA GLY A 680 10.80 -16.69 35.00
C GLY A 680 10.30 -15.56 34.09
N ASP A 681 9.91 -14.45 34.71
CA ASP A 681 9.71 -13.18 34.00
C ASP A 681 11.05 -12.71 33.39
N PHE A 682 11.00 -12.15 32.19
CA PHE A 682 12.17 -11.59 31.51
C PHE A 682 11.84 -10.32 30.74
N ASN A 683 12.90 -9.57 30.40
CA ASN A 683 12.84 -8.48 29.44
C ASN A 683 13.64 -8.84 28.19
N ALA A 684 13.10 -8.54 27.02
CA ALA A 684 13.83 -8.48 25.76
C ALA A 684 13.94 -7.02 25.33
N THR A 685 15.16 -6.52 25.10
CA THR A 685 15.41 -5.15 24.65
C THR A 685 16.03 -5.16 23.27
N TRP A 686 15.37 -4.50 22.32
CA TRP A 686 15.91 -4.20 21.00
C TRP A 686 16.44 -2.77 20.98
N ASP A 687 17.68 -2.61 20.56
CA ASP A 687 18.36 -1.30 20.48
C ASP A 687 18.50 -0.88 19.01
N ILE A 688 18.05 0.33 18.69
CA ILE A 688 18.23 0.99 17.39
C ILE A 688 19.20 2.16 17.60
N ASN A 689 20.48 1.86 17.46
CA ASN A 689 21.57 2.82 17.71
C ASN A 689 21.94 3.65 16.47
N SER A 690 21.28 3.39 15.33
CA SER A 690 21.51 4.10 14.07
C SER A 690 20.95 5.53 14.05
N VAL A 691 20.07 5.87 15.00
CA VAL A 691 19.44 7.19 15.15
C VAL A 691 19.92 7.91 16.40
N SER A 692 19.83 9.24 16.39
CA SER A 692 20.14 10.10 17.52
C SER A 692 18.91 10.94 17.86
N GLN A 693 18.30 10.78 19.04
CA GLN A 693 18.65 9.84 20.11
C GLN A 693 18.34 8.37 19.75
N ALA A 694 19.08 7.42 20.31
CA ALA A 694 18.82 6.00 20.06
C ALA A 694 17.42 5.61 20.54
N LEU A 695 16.79 4.72 19.79
CA LEU A 695 15.46 4.20 20.10
C LEU A 695 15.59 2.79 20.68
N HIS A 696 14.70 2.47 21.60
CA HIS A 696 14.65 1.19 22.26
C HIS A 696 13.22 0.66 22.26
N VAL A 697 13.10 -0.66 22.14
CA VAL A 697 11.87 -1.36 22.50
C VAL A 697 12.17 -2.33 23.62
N ASN A 698 11.55 -2.13 24.78
CA ASN A 698 11.60 -3.09 25.87
C ASN A 698 10.30 -3.89 25.93
N MET A 699 10.40 -5.20 25.72
CA MET A 699 9.32 -6.15 25.97
C MET A 699 9.55 -6.84 27.31
N TRP A 700 8.69 -6.60 28.29
CA TRP A 700 8.57 -7.51 29.44
C TRP A 700 7.64 -8.66 29.05
N MET A 701 7.99 -9.90 29.41
CA MET A 701 7.10 -11.05 29.24
C MET A 701 6.96 -11.82 30.56
N MET A 702 5.72 -12.19 30.87
CA MET A 702 5.36 -12.99 32.04
C MET A 702 5.92 -14.40 31.90
N GLY A 703 6.62 -14.89 32.91
CA GLY A 703 7.15 -16.24 33.01
C GLY A 703 6.06 -17.32 33.01
N GLN A 704 6.43 -18.50 32.53
CA GLN A 704 5.63 -19.73 32.58
C GLN A 704 6.56 -20.94 32.60
N ASP A 705 6.09 -22.04 33.19
CA ASP A 705 6.77 -23.33 33.16
C ASP A 705 6.99 -23.83 31.72
N ASN A 706 7.98 -24.71 31.55
CA ASN A 706 8.31 -25.39 30.28
C ASN A 706 8.60 -24.44 29.11
N ARG A 707 9.31 -23.33 29.39
CA ARG A 707 9.72 -22.37 28.36
C ARG A 707 11.19 -22.46 27.96
N GLU A 708 11.40 -22.34 26.66
CA GLU A 708 12.69 -22.09 26.05
C GLU A 708 12.64 -20.76 25.30
N LEU A 709 13.65 -19.92 25.51
CA LEU A 709 13.79 -18.65 24.81
C LEU A 709 14.86 -18.80 23.73
N TYR A 710 14.54 -18.47 22.49
CA TYR A 710 15.49 -18.43 21.39
C TYR A 710 15.66 -17.01 20.86
N VAL A 711 16.89 -16.66 20.56
CA VAL A 711 17.22 -15.48 19.75
C VAL A 711 17.83 -15.96 18.44
N VAL A 712 17.28 -15.48 17.33
CA VAL A 712 17.70 -15.83 15.97
C VAL A 712 17.87 -14.57 15.13
N ASP A 713 18.59 -14.71 14.03
CA ASP A 713 18.69 -13.70 13.00
C ASP A 713 17.75 -14.12 11.86
N ALA A 714 16.71 -13.32 11.63
CA ALA A 714 15.71 -13.57 10.59
C ALA A 714 16.06 -12.83 9.28
N PRO A 715 15.48 -13.22 8.13
CA PRO A 715 15.60 -12.47 6.89
C PRO A 715 15.21 -10.99 7.04
N PRO A 716 15.73 -10.10 6.16
CA PRO A 716 15.54 -8.66 6.28
C PRO A 716 14.07 -8.23 6.37
N THR A 717 13.81 -7.12 7.05
CA THR A 717 12.44 -6.59 7.19
C THR A 717 11.95 -5.92 5.91
N THR A 718 12.81 -5.15 5.23
CA THR A 718 12.41 -4.37 4.04
C THR A 718 13.50 -4.28 2.97
N LEU A 719 13.08 -3.91 1.75
CA LEU A 719 13.97 -3.48 0.66
C LEU A 719 14.02 -1.95 0.52
N ARG A 720 13.16 -1.23 1.25
CA ARG A 720 12.98 0.22 1.12
C ARG A 720 13.91 1.00 2.05
N GLU A 721 14.17 2.24 1.67
CA GLU A 721 15.08 3.15 2.40
C GLU A 721 14.38 4.05 3.42
N ASP A 722 13.06 4.15 3.34
CA ASP A 722 12.25 5.17 4.00
C ASP A 722 11.32 4.62 5.10
N ILE A 723 11.27 3.29 5.28
CA ILE A 723 10.34 2.62 6.20
C ILE A 723 10.92 2.48 7.61
N THR A 724 12.22 2.25 7.69
CA THR A 724 12.90 1.98 8.95
C THR A 724 13.85 3.12 9.30
N PRO A 725 14.02 3.44 10.60
CA PRO A 725 14.91 4.49 11.03
C PRO A 725 16.33 4.23 10.53
N LYS A 726 16.84 5.13 9.68
CA LYS A 726 18.18 5.04 9.08
C LYS A 726 18.46 3.69 8.41
N GLN A 727 17.44 3.11 7.76
CA GLN A 727 17.52 1.85 7.00
C GLN A 727 17.88 0.61 7.83
N ILE A 728 17.69 0.64 9.15
CA ILE A 728 17.95 -0.54 10.01
C ILE A 728 17.15 -1.76 9.52
N ASN A 729 17.80 -2.93 9.48
CA ASN A 729 17.24 -4.21 9.02
C ASN A 729 16.70 -4.19 7.56
N LYS A 730 17.17 -3.25 6.73
CA LYS A 730 17.01 -3.28 5.27
C LYS A 730 17.97 -4.31 4.68
N SER A 731 17.54 -5.03 3.64
CA SER A 731 18.40 -5.98 2.95
C SER A 731 19.74 -5.34 2.53
N PRO A 732 20.89 -6.00 2.78
CA PRO A 732 21.05 -7.40 3.21
C PRO A 732 21.14 -7.62 4.74
N GLU A 733 20.80 -6.64 5.59
CA GLU A 733 20.82 -6.82 7.05
C GLU A 733 19.75 -7.81 7.53
N THR A 734 20.05 -8.59 8.57
CA THR A 734 19.09 -9.48 9.23
C THR A 734 18.25 -8.74 10.27
N THR A 735 17.12 -9.33 10.68
CA THR A 735 16.25 -8.80 11.73
C THR A 735 16.38 -9.64 13.01
N PRO A 736 16.76 -9.07 14.16
CA PRO A 736 16.83 -9.83 15.42
C PRO A 736 15.45 -10.24 15.91
N THR A 737 15.25 -11.55 16.10
CA THR A 737 13.94 -12.14 16.38
C THR A 737 13.98 -12.97 17.66
N LEU A 738 12.93 -12.84 18.46
CA LEU A 738 12.68 -13.66 19.64
C LEU A 738 11.67 -14.76 19.28
N ILE A 739 11.98 -16.00 19.68
CA ILE A 739 11.03 -17.11 19.70
C ILE A 739 10.88 -17.57 21.14
N VAL A 740 9.66 -17.55 21.66
CA VAL A 740 9.35 -18.11 22.99
C VAL A 740 8.57 -19.40 22.78
N ARG A 741 9.25 -20.51 23.03
CA ARG A 741 8.64 -21.83 22.94
C ARG A 741 8.03 -22.21 24.28
N GLN A 742 6.82 -22.73 24.25
CA GLN A 742 6.10 -23.29 25.39
C GLN A 742 5.64 -24.70 25.04
N ASN A 743 6.14 -25.70 25.77
CA ASN A 743 5.89 -27.12 25.46
C ASN A 743 5.01 -27.79 26.54
N GLY A 744 4.08 -28.63 26.11
CA GLY A 744 3.21 -29.41 27.00
C GLY A 744 2.37 -28.56 27.96
N LEU A 745 2.13 -27.28 27.64
CA LEU A 745 1.43 -26.33 28.50
C LEU A 745 0.46 -25.48 27.66
N ASN A 746 -0.83 -25.83 27.73
CA ASN A 746 -1.86 -25.22 26.91
C ASN A 746 -1.93 -23.69 27.06
N ALA A 747 -1.69 -22.98 25.96
CA ALA A 747 -1.59 -21.52 25.97
C ALA A 747 -2.96 -20.80 26.12
N GLN A 748 -4.08 -21.51 26.16
CA GLN A 748 -5.39 -20.95 26.51
C GLN A 748 -5.46 -20.60 28.00
N ALA A 749 -5.04 -21.53 28.86
CA ALA A 749 -4.96 -21.35 30.31
C ALA A 749 -3.64 -20.68 30.74
N HIS A 750 -2.57 -20.86 29.96
CA HIS A 750 -1.24 -20.30 30.22
C HIS A 750 -0.79 -19.38 29.06
N PRO A 751 -1.43 -18.22 28.88
CA PRO A 751 -1.16 -17.34 27.75
C PRO A 751 0.26 -16.79 27.71
N PHE A 752 0.69 -16.42 26.51
CA PHE A 752 1.79 -15.49 26.32
C PHE A 752 1.28 -14.08 26.66
N VAL A 753 1.94 -13.43 27.62
CA VAL A 753 1.58 -12.09 28.10
C VAL A 753 2.81 -11.21 28.05
N SER A 754 2.78 -10.19 27.20
CA SER A 754 3.88 -9.25 27.02
C SER A 754 3.44 -7.79 27.14
N VAL A 755 4.36 -6.94 27.58
CA VAL A 755 4.20 -5.49 27.64
C VAL A 755 5.35 -4.84 26.89
N PHE A 756 5.03 -4.09 25.83
CA PHE A 756 6.02 -3.40 25.00
C PHE A 756 6.03 -1.91 25.30
N GLU A 757 7.21 -1.39 25.61
CA GLU A 757 7.46 0.04 25.76
C GLU A 757 8.48 0.51 24.72
N PRO A 758 8.06 1.32 23.73
CA PRO A 758 8.97 2.05 22.87
C PRO A 758 9.40 3.37 23.52
N TYR A 759 10.71 3.66 23.53
CA TYR A 759 11.25 4.88 24.14
C TYR A 759 12.56 5.32 23.48
N ALA A 760 12.84 6.63 23.50
CA ALA A 760 14.19 7.13 23.22
C ALA A 760 15.05 7.00 24.48
N THR A 761 16.38 6.90 24.34
CA THR A 761 17.28 6.76 25.50
C THR A 761 16.96 7.79 26.60
N GLY A 762 16.84 7.36 27.85
CA GLY A 762 16.51 8.26 28.97
C GLY A 762 15.02 8.62 29.13
N GLU A 763 14.15 8.19 28.21
CA GLU A 763 12.70 8.40 28.28
C GLU A 763 11.92 7.17 28.74
N LYS A 764 12.60 6.11 29.20
CA LYS A 764 11.93 4.91 29.71
C LYS A 764 11.03 5.27 30.90
N SER A 765 9.75 4.94 30.81
CA SER A 765 8.74 5.29 31.81
C SER A 765 8.38 4.12 32.72
N ILE A 766 8.35 2.88 32.22
CA ILE A 766 8.00 1.71 33.02
C ILE A 766 9.15 1.33 33.94
N GLU A 767 8.86 1.29 35.24
CA GLU A 767 9.80 0.89 36.28
C GLU A 767 9.62 -0.57 36.67
N LYS A 768 8.37 -1.06 36.74
CA LYS A 768 8.07 -2.40 37.22
C LYS A 768 6.74 -2.93 36.71
N ILE A 769 6.72 -4.21 36.36
CA ILE A 769 5.52 -4.97 36.02
C ILE A 769 5.41 -6.19 36.93
N THR A 770 4.21 -6.49 37.43
CA THR A 770 3.95 -7.69 38.24
C THR A 770 2.58 -8.28 37.94
N LYS A 771 2.47 -9.61 37.88
CA LYS A 771 1.18 -10.32 37.89
C LYS A 771 0.42 -10.06 39.20
N VAL A 772 -0.89 -9.87 39.12
CA VAL A 772 -1.76 -9.62 40.28
C VAL A 772 -2.89 -10.64 40.34
N GLY A 773 -2.82 -11.52 41.34
CA GLY A 773 -3.73 -12.66 41.48
C GLY A 773 -3.44 -13.77 40.48
N ASP A 774 -4.13 -14.89 40.65
CA ASP A 774 -3.93 -16.09 39.84
C ASP A 774 -5.29 -16.67 39.44
N PHE A 775 -5.54 -16.71 38.13
CA PHE A 775 -6.84 -17.04 37.55
C PHE A 775 -6.61 -17.77 36.21
N GLY A 776 -7.35 -18.84 35.94
CA GLY A 776 -7.24 -19.56 34.66
C GLY A 776 -7.76 -18.76 33.47
N ASP A 777 -8.90 -18.09 33.64
CA ASP A 777 -9.59 -17.39 32.53
C ASP A 777 -9.30 -15.87 32.49
N MET A 778 -8.41 -15.37 33.34
CA MET A 778 -8.11 -13.93 33.44
C MET A 778 -6.62 -13.67 33.66
N VAL A 779 -6.10 -12.67 32.96
CA VAL A 779 -4.78 -12.06 33.22
C VAL A 779 -4.99 -10.73 33.93
N SER A 780 -4.22 -10.47 34.98
CA SER A 780 -4.14 -9.12 35.58
C SER A 780 -2.71 -8.73 35.88
N LEU A 781 -2.34 -7.52 35.44
CA LEU A 781 -1.00 -6.96 35.56
C LEU A 781 -1.07 -5.63 36.31
N LYS A 782 -0.10 -5.38 37.18
CA LYS A 782 0.18 -4.05 37.71
C LYS A 782 1.43 -3.51 37.04
N VAL A 783 1.27 -2.41 36.31
CA VAL A 783 2.34 -1.66 35.65
C VAL A 783 2.57 -0.39 36.44
N THR A 784 3.80 -0.22 36.95
CA THR A 784 4.25 0.97 37.66
C THR A 784 5.20 1.73 36.74
N SER A 785 4.88 2.99 36.49
CA SER A 785 5.69 3.92 35.72
C SER A 785 6.07 5.13 36.57
N THR A 786 7.00 5.94 36.07
CA THR A 786 7.39 7.24 36.64
C THR A 786 6.22 8.21 36.80
N HIS A 787 5.11 8.02 36.07
CA HIS A 787 3.97 8.93 36.04
C HIS A 787 2.71 8.37 36.72
N SER A 788 2.48 7.06 36.60
CA SER A 788 1.24 6.41 37.06
C SER A 788 1.46 4.94 37.44
N THR A 789 0.53 4.41 38.22
CA THR A 789 0.38 2.99 38.48
C THR A 789 -0.95 2.51 37.92
N GLN A 790 -0.91 1.54 37.02
CA GLN A 790 -2.08 1.01 36.33
C GLN A 790 -2.24 -0.48 36.62
N VAL A 791 -3.46 -0.89 36.94
CA VAL A 791 -3.83 -2.31 37.00
C VAL A 791 -4.70 -2.65 35.80
N ILE A 792 -4.19 -3.54 34.95
CA ILE A 792 -4.84 -4.03 33.74
C ILE A 792 -5.47 -5.38 34.05
N CYS A 793 -6.70 -5.60 33.60
CA CYS A 793 -7.43 -6.86 33.73
C CYS A 793 -7.96 -7.26 32.36
N ASN A 794 -7.69 -8.49 31.92
CA ASN A 794 -8.28 -9.06 30.72
C ASN A 794 -8.87 -10.44 31.03
N SER A 795 -10.16 -10.64 30.75
CA SER A 795 -10.84 -11.92 30.94
C SER A 795 -11.39 -12.45 29.62
N ILE A 796 -11.36 -13.77 29.45
CA ILE A 796 -12.07 -14.46 28.37
C ILE A 796 -13.52 -14.80 28.74
N ASP A 797 -13.86 -14.80 30.04
CA ASP A 797 -15.23 -14.88 30.55
C ASP A 797 -15.72 -13.51 31.05
N GLY A 798 -16.65 -12.92 30.29
CA GLY A 798 -17.28 -11.64 30.63
C GLY A 798 -18.36 -11.71 31.73
N ASN A 799 -18.65 -12.90 32.28
CA ASN A 799 -19.73 -13.10 33.25
C ASN A 799 -19.24 -13.28 34.69
N THR A 800 -18.01 -13.72 34.90
CA THR A 800 -17.42 -13.86 36.24
C THR A 800 -16.97 -12.53 36.83
N VAL A 801 -17.19 -12.35 38.14
CA VAL A 801 -16.66 -11.21 38.90
C VAL A 801 -15.33 -11.61 39.52
N TYR A 802 -14.26 -11.06 38.99
CA TYR A 802 -12.90 -11.25 39.48
C TYR A 802 -12.54 -10.21 40.56
N LYS A 803 -11.64 -10.60 41.46
CA LYS A 803 -11.11 -9.77 42.56
C LYS A 803 -9.58 -9.83 42.60
N PRO A 804 -8.88 -9.26 41.60
CA PRO A 804 -7.42 -9.36 41.49
C PRO A 804 -6.69 -8.73 42.68
N ALA A 805 -7.25 -7.69 43.29
CA ALA A 805 -6.70 -7.07 44.49
C ALA A 805 -7.82 -6.75 45.49
N LYS A 806 -7.45 -6.50 46.76
CA LYS A 806 -8.39 -6.25 47.88
C LYS A 806 -9.49 -5.22 47.54
N ASN A 807 -9.14 -4.17 46.81
CA ASN A 807 -10.04 -3.07 46.46
C ASN A 807 -10.48 -3.07 44.99
N LEU A 808 -10.06 -4.07 44.19
CA LEU A 808 -10.32 -4.11 42.76
C LEU A 808 -11.31 -5.23 42.44
N LYS A 809 -12.39 -4.89 41.73
CA LYS A 809 -13.32 -5.86 41.14
C LYS A 809 -13.47 -5.61 39.66
N PHE A 810 -13.53 -6.68 38.89
CA PHE A 810 -13.62 -6.62 37.43
C PHE A 810 -14.56 -7.70 36.89
N LYS A 811 -15.36 -7.32 35.89
CA LYS A 811 -16.20 -8.22 35.09
C LYS A 811 -16.35 -7.61 33.70
N GLY A 812 -15.69 -8.19 32.70
CA GLY A 812 -15.70 -7.70 31.32
C GLY A 812 -14.55 -8.25 30.49
N THR A 813 -14.34 -7.71 29.30
CA THR A 813 -13.23 -8.10 28.42
C THR A 813 -11.92 -7.43 28.81
N LEU A 814 -11.90 -6.09 28.93
CA LEU A 814 -10.71 -5.33 29.35
C LEU A 814 -11.08 -4.32 30.44
N GLY A 815 -10.21 -4.15 31.44
CA GLY A 815 -10.35 -3.14 32.48
C GLY A 815 -9.00 -2.52 32.81
N VAL A 816 -8.97 -1.20 33.02
CA VAL A 816 -7.78 -0.48 33.49
C VAL A 816 -8.18 0.42 34.66
N ALA A 817 -7.53 0.25 35.80
CA ALA A 817 -7.62 1.16 36.93
C ALA A 817 -6.28 1.90 37.10
N SER A 818 -6.29 3.22 36.93
CA SER A 818 -5.09 4.06 37.01
C SER A 818 -5.10 4.92 38.27
N GLU A 819 -3.91 5.06 38.86
CA GLU A 819 -3.61 5.99 39.94
C GLU A 819 -2.36 6.82 39.60
N LYS A 820 -2.41 8.13 39.87
CA LYS A 820 -1.26 9.04 39.81
C LYS A 820 -0.93 9.52 41.22
N ASN A 821 0.32 9.37 41.65
CA ASN A 821 0.76 9.73 43.01
C ASN A 821 -0.13 9.13 44.12
N GLY A 822 -0.57 7.87 43.94
CA GLY A 822 -1.47 7.16 44.88
C GLY A 822 -2.89 7.72 44.96
N LYS A 823 -3.28 8.59 44.03
CA LYS A 823 -4.64 9.14 43.89
C LYS A 823 -5.29 8.61 42.63
N PHE A 824 -6.61 8.51 42.66
CA PHE A 824 -7.41 8.14 41.50
C PHE A 824 -7.10 9.01 40.29
N ASP A 825 -6.90 8.38 39.13
CA ASP A 825 -6.68 9.03 37.84
C ASP A 825 -7.82 8.68 36.88
N TYR A 826 -7.99 7.39 36.54
CA TYR A 826 -9.15 6.95 35.76
C TYR A 826 -9.50 5.47 35.97
N LEU A 827 -10.75 5.12 35.65
CA LEU A 827 -11.20 3.76 35.35
C LEU A 827 -11.57 3.69 33.86
N TYR A 828 -11.18 2.60 33.22
CA TYR A 828 -11.61 2.27 31.86
C TYR A 828 -12.12 0.83 31.82
N LEU A 829 -13.32 0.62 31.30
CA LEU A 829 -13.96 -0.68 31.15
C LEU A 829 -14.27 -0.89 29.68
N GLY A 830 -13.53 -1.77 29.01
CA GLY A 830 -13.76 -2.15 27.61
C GLY A 830 -14.66 -3.38 27.52
N LYS A 831 -15.86 -3.20 26.94
CA LYS A 831 -16.91 -4.23 26.82
C LYS A 831 -17.09 -5.05 28.11
N GLY A 832 -17.60 -4.43 29.17
CA GLY A 832 -17.77 -5.08 30.47
C GLY A 832 -18.99 -4.64 31.26
N LYS A 833 -19.20 -5.28 32.41
CA LYS A 833 -20.33 -5.04 33.32
C LYS A 833 -19.94 -4.38 34.63
N LEU A 834 -18.70 -4.53 35.09
CA LEU A 834 -18.24 -3.94 36.36
C LEU A 834 -16.74 -3.67 36.34
N LEU A 835 -16.35 -2.47 36.72
CA LEU A 835 -15.01 -2.15 37.18
C LEU A 835 -15.08 -1.28 38.43
N GLN A 836 -14.48 -1.74 39.52
CA GLN A 836 -14.45 -1.02 40.79
C GLN A 836 -13.02 -0.95 41.31
N ASN A 837 -12.50 0.25 41.60
CA ASN A 837 -11.29 0.44 42.40
C ASN A 837 -11.62 1.27 43.66
N GLY A 838 -11.67 0.60 44.80
CA GLY A 838 -12.01 1.20 46.09
C GLY A 838 -13.41 1.83 46.07
N LYS A 839 -13.46 3.16 46.15
CA LYS A 839 -14.70 3.97 46.19
C LYS A 839 -15.18 4.44 44.82
N TYR A 840 -14.43 4.12 43.75
CA TYR A 840 -14.76 4.46 42.37
C TYR A 840 -15.29 3.23 41.66
N LYS A 841 -16.42 3.35 40.96
CA LYS A 841 -17.08 2.23 40.28
C LYS A 841 -17.75 2.69 38.99
N ILE A 842 -17.61 1.88 37.95
CA ILE A 842 -18.42 1.86 36.73
C ILE A 842 -19.14 0.52 36.72
N GLU A 843 -20.44 0.52 36.55
CA GLU A 843 -21.27 -0.69 36.48
C GLU A 843 -22.34 -0.54 35.41
N ALA A 844 -22.45 -1.51 34.50
CA ALA A 844 -23.48 -1.50 33.47
C ALA A 844 -24.89 -1.54 34.08
N VAL A 845 -25.86 -0.84 33.47
CA VAL A 845 -27.28 -0.98 33.87
C VAL A 845 -27.83 -2.35 33.45
N ASN A 846 -27.64 -2.72 32.18
CA ASN A 846 -28.18 -3.95 31.59
C ASN A 846 -27.11 -4.73 30.82
N GLU A 847 -26.66 -4.17 29.70
CA GLU A 847 -25.71 -4.81 28.79
C GLU A 847 -24.27 -4.39 29.06
N ALA A 848 -23.31 -5.19 28.59
CA ALA A 848 -21.91 -4.78 28.66
C ALA A 848 -21.68 -3.44 27.94
N VAL A 849 -20.87 -2.58 28.55
CA VAL A 849 -20.55 -1.23 28.10
C VAL A 849 -19.06 -1.07 27.85
N SER A 850 -18.69 -0.19 26.93
CA SER A 850 -17.36 0.42 26.89
C SER A 850 -17.46 1.80 27.52
N ALA A 851 -16.76 2.02 28.64
CA ALA A 851 -16.88 3.22 29.44
C ALA A 851 -15.56 3.67 30.07
N ALA A 852 -15.44 4.98 30.27
CA ALA A 852 -14.34 5.60 31.01
C ALA A 852 -14.89 6.53 32.09
N LEU A 853 -14.24 6.58 33.24
CA LEU A 853 -14.42 7.57 34.30
C LEU A 853 -13.05 8.15 34.60
N ARG A 854 -12.87 9.46 34.45
CA ARG A 854 -11.59 10.13 34.65
C ARG A 854 -11.74 11.36 35.53
N ILE A 855 -10.64 11.81 36.13
CA ILE A 855 -10.55 13.09 36.82
C ILE A 855 -9.63 14.03 36.05
N GLU A 856 -10.06 15.28 35.86
CA GLU A 856 -9.31 16.35 35.21
C GLU A 856 -9.63 17.66 35.92
N ASP A 857 -8.61 18.41 36.33
CA ASP A 857 -8.75 19.68 37.08
C ASP A 857 -9.71 19.61 38.28
N GLY A 858 -9.71 18.47 38.98
CA GLY A 858 -10.56 18.22 40.14
C GLY A 858 -12.02 17.89 39.83
N LYS A 859 -12.40 17.85 38.56
CA LYS A 859 -13.73 17.49 38.05
C LYS A 859 -13.74 16.06 37.50
N TYR A 860 -14.88 15.39 37.62
CA TYR A 860 -15.04 14.04 37.10
C TYR A 860 -15.76 14.06 35.77
N TYR A 861 -15.23 13.32 34.80
CA TYR A 861 -15.82 13.14 33.49
C TYR A 861 -16.07 11.67 33.21
N TYR A 862 -17.11 11.37 32.45
CA TYR A 862 -17.34 10.03 31.96
C TYR A 862 -17.64 9.98 30.47
N SER A 863 -17.33 8.84 29.88
CA SER A 863 -17.74 8.45 28.54
C SER A 863 -18.33 7.04 28.61
N SER A 864 -19.40 6.77 27.87
CA SER A 864 -19.94 5.42 27.74
C SER A 864 -20.81 5.28 26.49
N ASP A 865 -20.67 4.16 25.81
CA ASP A 865 -21.51 3.78 24.66
C ASP A 865 -22.96 3.47 25.05
N LYS A 866 -23.20 3.14 26.32
CA LYS A 866 -24.49 2.74 26.88
C LYS A 866 -24.72 3.29 28.29
N PRO A 867 -25.96 3.30 28.81
CA PRO A 867 -26.22 3.71 30.19
C PRO A 867 -25.46 2.88 31.24
N LEU A 868 -24.98 3.55 32.28
CA LEU A 868 -24.22 2.95 33.38
C LEU A 868 -24.53 3.58 34.73
N PHE A 869 -24.23 2.86 35.80
CA PHE A 869 -24.08 3.37 37.14
C PHE A 869 -22.65 3.81 37.41
N ILE A 870 -22.50 5.05 37.91
CA ILE A 870 -21.21 5.58 38.37
C ILE A 870 -21.28 5.81 39.88
N GLN A 871 -20.25 5.36 40.58
CA GLN A 871 -20.03 5.69 41.98
C GLN A 871 -18.72 6.44 42.12
N ILE A 872 -18.79 7.66 42.64
CA ILE A 872 -17.64 8.46 43.06
C ILE A 872 -17.89 8.69 44.55
N ASN A 873 -17.03 8.17 45.44
CA ASN A 873 -17.12 8.23 46.90
C ASN A 873 -18.12 7.23 47.56
N LYS A 874 -18.36 7.38 48.88
CA LYS A 874 -19.25 6.50 49.67
C LYS A 874 -20.75 6.77 49.45
N LYS A 875 -21.13 7.85 48.75
CA LYS A 875 -22.49 8.08 48.27
C LYS A 875 -22.84 6.96 47.28
N GLY A 876 -24.11 6.55 47.27
CA GLY A 876 -24.57 5.46 46.40
C GLY A 876 -24.30 5.73 44.92
N ALA A 877 -24.29 4.67 44.11
CA ALA A 877 -24.15 4.78 42.67
C ALA A 877 -25.36 5.52 42.07
N LYS A 878 -25.11 6.37 41.07
CA LYS A 878 -26.15 7.06 40.29
C LYS A 878 -26.14 6.57 38.86
N GLU A 879 -27.31 6.50 38.23
CA GLU A 879 -27.44 6.17 36.82
C GLU A 879 -27.10 7.37 35.94
N TYR A 880 -26.39 7.13 34.85
CA TYR A 880 -26.03 8.10 33.85
C TYR A 880 -26.38 7.55 32.46
N PRO A 881 -26.91 8.38 31.54
CA PRO A 881 -27.17 7.96 30.17
C PRO A 881 -25.86 7.76 29.40
N ALA A 882 -25.94 7.10 28.23
CA ALA A 882 -24.85 7.06 27.26
C ALA A 882 -24.44 8.47 26.83
N GLY A 883 -23.17 8.64 26.51
CA GLY A 883 -22.59 9.91 26.07
C GLY A 883 -21.10 9.95 26.31
N TYR A 884 -20.40 10.83 25.59
CA TYR A 884 -18.94 10.91 25.58
C TYR A 884 -18.45 12.24 26.14
N ASN A 885 -17.41 12.18 26.97
CA ASN A 885 -16.75 13.33 27.60
C ASN A 885 -17.69 14.26 28.42
N LEU A 886 -18.60 13.67 29.20
CA LEU A 886 -19.61 14.40 29.98
C LEU A 886 -19.13 14.66 31.41
N GLU A 887 -19.23 15.92 31.86
CA GLU A 887 -18.93 16.32 33.24
C GLU A 887 -19.99 15.80 34.22
N ILE A 888 -19.56 15.19 35.32
CA ILE A 888 -20.42 14.74 36.42
C ILE A 888 -20.62 15.90 37.40
N LYS A 889 -21.86 16.40 37.48
CA LYS A 889 -22.28 17.51 38.36
C LYS A 889 -22.70 17.05 39.75
#